data_AF-A0AAN6XCW9-F1
#
_entry.id   AF-A0AAN6XCW9-F1
#
_cell.length_a   1.000
_cell.length_b   1.000
_cell.length_c   1.000
_cell.angle_alpha   90.00
_cell.angle_beta   90.00
_cell.angle_gamma   90.00
#
_symmetry.space_group_name_H-M   'P 1'
#
loop_
_entity.id
_entity.type
_entity.pdbx_description
1 polymer ?
#
loop_
_entity_poly.entity_id
_entity_poly.type
_entity_poly.pdbx_seq_one_letter_code
_entity_poly.pdbx_strand_id
1 'polypeptide(L)'
;MAKDCYLTLTVRNLPPGTTKQDVCNHINARFQNARPEVGPVVKDPNGQTFCTTVTVRQDTEDKCKILLRDLNLRKIFPLYPTTDMRESELNVSDEFIGVTTLAEHDNPLFDLYFVHGLGGHAFKSWSTSADTASPRIWLRDLFPDDIKARPVNRDNPNGPKLAGRFSTIGYRASSVGSNSAIMTIEKAAENLLNMLRTDRPEGSSRPVYFACHSLGGIVTCQAMIHALRHRSDENGGYHRHRDTLYQNDECLVKGIFFFGTPFEGSKLADNASLMLKFLNKNSPLLDSLKAKSNELADIVARFNQLRSHPHTNIPILIAYEGLPIYGKTYVTKPDSASSSFKAHTMEINGDHRTMVKFSKSDVSYREVAEEMIRLIQNTLTVSNMPPPVSPKTRLQDAFQPKLPSRSSTFSSIRTMPPPYPGFALPFSQHRKLQPGEPSPPASERASPVSDTRSLTMLAETQSYDDPAPAIPVAYDDNPLTIPLVRHINLSTPVVPVKYSDIIPALKPGKRELKSPFSQLGQFDTVFLLDDTGSMGETEGDDKPRSKWDDLIESLQWTADLVCRYNKNGIDVHFFIDEAKDEFGIRKAQRLLDLLSNEVAPDELGGGTYIADRLYTILTEHLVKFEKWKQGLTRGRGPSRVEKPKKLNLIVITDGAADDMEEVEDVIVETAKKLDELQAPVHQLGIQFLQIGKDDDAARWLAKLDDALKEKHNIRDIVDTRPWNRPTENDKSLKDRLKQILLGAISRAIDDERAC
;
A
#
# COMPACT_ATOMS: atom_id res chain seq x y z
N MET A 1 4.31 18.45 39.51
CA MET A 1 4.61 16.99 39.58
C MET A 1 5.00 16.52 38.19
N ALA A 2 5.75 15.43 38.05
CA ALA A 2 5.86 14.75 36.76
C ALA A 2 4.47 14.22 36.36
N LYS A 3 4.25 14.04 35.06
CA LYS A 3 2.99 13.54 34.50
C LYS A 3 3.22 12.14 33.97
N ASP A 4 2.51 11.16 34.52
CA ASP A 4 2.63 9.75 34.15
C ASP A 4 2.54 9.57 32.63
N CYS A 5 3.54 8.89 32.06
CA CYS A 5 3.59 8.53 30.66
C CYS A 5 3.13 7.07 30.47
N TYR A 6 2.53 6.77 29.32
CA TYR A 6 2.01 5.45 29.02
C TYR A 6 2.48 5.00 27.63
N LEU A 7 3.20 3.88 27.59
CA LEU A 7 3.52 3.17 26.36
C LEU A 7 2.44 2.11 26.14
N THR A 8 1.86 2.03 24.93
CA THR A 8 0.92 0.95 24.58
C THR A 8 1.38 0.26 23.32
N LEU A 9 1.30 -1.07 23.32
CA LEU A 9 1.97 -1.97 22.39
C LEU A 9 1.01 -3.06 21.91
N THR A 10 1.24 -3.57 20.70
CA THR A 10 0.85 -4.92 20.33
C THR A 10 1.92 -5.92 20.78
N VAL A 11 1.50 -7.11 21.16
CA VAL A 11 2.37 -8.29 21.29
C VAL A 11 1.69 -9.41 20.51
N ARG A 12 2.31 -9.86 19.42
CA ARG A 12 1.85 -10.92 18.53
C ARG A 12 2.71 -12.17 18.66
N ASN A 13 2.27 -13.25 18.01
CA ASN A 13 2.96 -14.54 17.97
C ASN A 13 3.09 -15.23 19.35
N LEU A 14 2.19 -14.93 20.29
CA LEU A 14 2.14 -15.56 21.61
C LEU A 14 1.83 -17.07 21.46
N PRO A 15 2.52 -17.96 22.20
CA PRO A 15 2.25 -19.39 22.16
C PRO A 15 0.81 -19.75 22.58
N PRO A 16 0.21 -20.81 22.04
CA PRO A 16 -1.08 -21.30 22.50
C PRO A 16 -1.09 -21.62 24.00
N GLY A 17 -2.22 -21.34 24.66
CA GLY A 17 -2.35 -21.44 26.12
C GLY A 17 -1.87 -20.20 26.90
N THR A 18 -1.24 -19.21 26.25
CA THR A 18 -0.82 -17.96 26.92
C THR A 18 -2.00 -17.18 27.50
N THR A 19 -1.94 -16.89 28.79
CA THR A 19 -2.93 -16.09 29.53
C THR A 19 -2.45 -14.64 29.73
N LYS A 20 -3.37 -13.75 30.13
CA LYS A 20 -3.02 -12.39 30.58
C LYS A 20 -1.98 -12.39 31.71
N GLN A 21 -2.04 -13.40 32.59
CA GLN A 21 -1.16 -13.46 33.76
C GLN A 21 0.27 -13.82 33.37
N ASP A 22 0.47 -14.65 32.35
CA ASP A 22 1.80 -15.01 31.84
C ASP A 22 2.52 -13.78 31.26
N VAL A 23 1.81 -13.00 30.43
CA VAL A 23 2.30 -11.74 29.86
C VAL A 23 2.61 -10.73 30.98
N CYS A 24 1.71 -10.59 31.96
CA CYS A 24 1.90 -9.70 33.11
C CYS A 24 3.11 -10.12 33.97
N ASN A 25 3.27 -11.41 34.24
CA ASN A 25 4.38 -11.96 35.01
C ASN A 25 5.72 -11.72 34.28
N HIS A 26 5.80 -12.03 32.99
CA HIS A 26 7.03 -11.87 32.21
C HIS A 26 7.50 -10.40 32.18
N ILE A 27 6.56 -9.45 31.99
CA ILE A 27 6.90 -8.03 31.92
C ILE A 27 7.30 -7.49 33.30
N ASN A 28 6.62 -7.86 34.39
CA ASN A 28 7.02 -7.45 35.74
C ASN A 28 8.37 -8.06 36.17
N ALA A 29 8.69 -9.29 35.73
CA ALA A 29 9.98 -9.92 35.99
C ALA A 29 11.14 -9.22 35.26
N ARG A 30 10.87 -8.60 34.11
CA ARG A 30 11.85 -7.90 33.28
C ARG A 30 11.98 -6.41 33.61
N PHE A 31 10.89 -5.78 34.08
CA PHE A 31 10.81 -4.35 34.37
C PHE A 31 10.16 -4.07 35.73
N GLN A 32 10.99 -3.69 36.72
CA GLN A 32 10.53 -3.37 38.07
C GLN A 32 9.48 -2.23 38.06
N ASN A 33 8.41 -2.41 38.84
CA ASN A 33 7.30 -1.46 38.98
C ASN A 33 6.50 -1.12 37.71
N ALA A 34 6.70 -1.85 36.60
CA ALA A 34 6.03 -1.59 35.32
C ALA A 34 4.49 -1.61 35.37
N ARG A 35 3.91 -2.47 36.23
CA ARG A 35 2.46 -2.64 36.43
C ARG A 35 1.67 -2.69 35.10
N PRO A 36 2.02 -3.63 34.19
CA PRO A 36 1.44 -3.72 32.86
C PRO A 36 -0.06 -4.04 32.90
N GLU A 37 -0.85 -3.25 32.20
CA GLU A 37 -2.25 -3.57 31.92
C GLU A 37 -2.33 -4.39 30.63
N VAL A 38 -2.69 -5.67 30.77
CA VAL A 38 -2.81 -6.60 29.64
C VAL A 38 -4.27 -6.69 29.18
N GLY A 39 -4.50 -6.37 27.90
CA GLY A 39 -5.79 -6.49 27.23
C GLY A 39 -6.26 -7.95 27.11
N PRO A 40 -7.40 -8.22 26.46
CA PRO A 40 -7.76 -9.57 26.02
C PRO A 40 -6.59 -10.24 25.29
N VAL A 41 -6.37 -11.53 25.56
CA VAL A 41 -5.52 -12.38 24.70
C VAL A 41 -6.45 -13.04 23.72
N VAL A 42 -6.25 -12.78 22.43
CA VAL A 42 -7.13 -13.15 21.32
C VAL A 42 -6.31 -13.90 20.27
N LYS A 43 -6.97 -14.60 19.33
CA LYS A 43 -6.24 -15.28 18.25
C LYS A 43 -5.71 -14.24 17.25
N ASP A 44 -4.46 -14.42 16.81
CA ASP A 44 -3.93 -13.68 15.66
C ASP A 44 -4.58 -14.26 14.38
N PRO A 45 -4.68 -13.51 13.26
CA PRO A 45 -5.51 -13.91 12.13
C PRO A 45 -5.10 -15.22 11.43
N ASN A 46 -3.87 -15.68 11.61
CA ASN A 46 -3.40 -16.98 11.12
C ASN A 46 -4.07 -18.18 11.84
N GLY A 47 -4.79 -17.95 12.94
CA GLY A 47 -5.48 -18.97 13.75
C GLY A 47 -4.56 -19.89 14.57
N GLN A 48 -3.24 -19.79 14.40
CA GLN A 48 -2.23 -20.67 15.01
C GLN A 48 -1.59 -20.07 16.27
N THR A 49 -1.45 -18.75 16.33
CA THR A 49 -0.85 -18.03 17.47
C THR A 49 -1.79 -16.97 18.04
N PHE A 50 -1.43 -16.39 19.19
CA PHE A 50 -2.25 -15.41 19.89
C PHE A 50 -1.60 -14.02 19.86
N CYS A 51 -2.42 -12.99 20.06
CA CYS A 51 -1.95 -11.62 20.26
C CYS A 51 -2.69 -10.91 21.39
N THR A 52 -2.12 -9.81 21.87
CA THR A 52 -2.74 -8.95 22.88
C THR A 52 -2.25 -7.50 22.76
N THR A 53 -2.88 -6.60 23.53
CA THR A 53 -2.38 -5.25 23.74
C THR A 53 -1.85 -5.09 25.16
N VAL A 54 -0.72 -4.42 25.33
CA VAL A 54 -0.12 -4.15 26.64
C VAL A 54 0.07 -2.65 26.80
N THR A 55 -0.44 -2.09 27.91
CA THR A 55 -0.18 -0.71 28.32
C THR A 55 0.74 -0.72 29.56
N VAL A 56 1.90 -0.07 29.47
CA VAL A 56 2.88 0.06 30.58
C VAL A 56 2.98 1.52 31.00
N ARG A 57 3.00 1.77 32.32
CA ARG A 57 3.13 3.11 32.89
C ARG A 57 4.60 3.41 33.25
N GLN A 58 5.05 4.64 33.00
CA GLN A 58 6.41 5.11 33.28
C GLN A 58 6.40 6.57 33.74
N ASP A 59 7.40 6.95 34.55
CA ASP A 59 7.46 8.31 35.12
C ASP A 59 7.83 9.41 34.10
N THR A 60 8.41 9.03 32.95
CA THR A 60 8.82 9.96 31.88
C THR A 60 8.68 9.33 30.50
N GLU A 61 8.57 10.18 29.47
CA GLU A 61 8.56 9.76 28.05
C GLU A 61 9.87 9.08 27.63
N ASP A 62 11.01 9.50 28.20
CA ASP A 62 12.29 8.87 27.90
C ASP A 62 12.42 7.48 28.53
N LYS A 63 11.78 7.24 29.70
CA LYS A 63 11.60 5.88 30.22
C LYS A 63 10.72 5.03 29.29
N CYS A 64 9.67 5.59 28.67
CA CYS A 64 8.92 4.87 27.63
C CYS A 64 9.79 4.53 26.40
N LYS A 65 10.68 5.41 25.97
CA LYS A 65 11.58 5.15 24.81
C LYS A 65 12.68 4.12 25.13
N ILE A 66 13.22 4.14 26.35
CA ILE A 66 14.14 3.11 26.85
C ILE A 66 13.41 1.77 26.94
N LEU A 67 12.25 1.75 27.60
CA LEU A 67 11.39 0.58 27.71
C LEU A 67 11.05 -0.03 26.33
N LEU A 68 10.71 0.79 25.34
CA LEU A 68 10.43 0.33 23.96
C LEU A 68 11.64 -0.34 23.29
N ARG A 69 12.86 0.14 23.55
CA ARG A 69 14.10 -0.47 23.05
C ARG A 69 14.46 -1.76 23.78
N ASP A 70 14.21 -1.80 25.08
CA ASP A 70 14.50 -2.95 25.95
C ASP A 70 13.43 -4.06 25.85
N LEU A 71 12.24 -3.74 25.33
CA LEU A 71 11.10 -4.64 25.12
C LEU A 71 11.24 -5.57 23.90
N ASN A 72 12.46 -5.99 23.57
CA ASN A 72 12.68 -7.16 22.72
C ASN A 72 12.37 -8.45 23.52
N LEU A 73 11.07 -8.72 23.71
CA LEU A 73 10.53 -9.86 24.46
C LEU A 73 10.63 -11.16 23.64
N ARG A 74 11.85 -11.63 23.37
CA ARG A 74 12.11 -12.75 22.45
C ARG A 74 11.18 -13.97 22.63
N LYS A 75 10.85 -14.35 23.86
CA LYS A 75 9.92 -15.46 24.19
C LYS A 75 9.13 -15.14 25.47
N ILE A 76 7.81 -15.37 25.46
CA ILE A 76 6.97 -15.52 26.65
C ILE A 76 6.62 -17.00 26.79
N PHE A 77 6.64 -17.52 28.02
CA PHE A 77 6.32 -18.91 28.32
C PHE A 77 4.99 -18.97 29.08
N PRO A 78 3.98 -19.72 28.60
CA PRO A 78 2.73 -19.93 29.33
C PRO A 78 2.94 -20.84 30.55
N LEU A 79 2.23 -20.58 31.65
CA LEU A 79 2.22 -21.46 32.83
C LEU A 79 1.65 -22.86 32.54
N TYR A 80 0.76 -22.98 31.55
CA TYR A 80 0.13 -24.23 31.13
C TYR A 80 0.25 -24.41 29.60
N PRO A 81 1.41 -24.88 29.11
CA PRO A 81 1.64 -25.08 27.68
C PRO A 81 0.77 -26.20 27.11
N THR A 82 0.26 -26.00 25.89
CA THR A 82 -0.33 -27.06 25.06
C THR A 82 0.75 -27.97 24.48
N THR A 83 0.37 -29.14 23.96
CA THR A 83 1.33 -30.11 23.40
C THR A 83 2.01 -29.67 22.09
N ASP A 84 1.41 -28.77 21.30
CA ASP A 84 2.04 -28.13 20.14
C ASP A 84 2.65 -26.77 20.58
N MET A 85 3.91 -26.83 21.03
CA MET A 85 4.71 -25.67 21.48
C MET A 85 5.86 -25.42 20.51
N ARG A 86 5.55 -24.81 19.35
CA ARG A 86 6.55 -24.39 18.37
C ARG A 86 7.30 -23.16 18.89
N GLU A 87 8.62 -23.17 18.84
CA GLU A 87 9.41 -21.98 19.16
C GLU A 87 9.01 -20.82 18.23
N SER A 88 8.56 -19.71 18.82
CA SER A 88 7.99 -18.58 18.12
C SER A 88 8.56 -17.29 18.72
N GLU A 89 9.27 -16.50 17.92
CA GLU A 89 9.73 -15.18 18.36
C GLU A 89 8.55 -14.19 18.38
N LEU A 90 8.44 -13.40 19.45
CA LEU A 90 7.33 -12.44 19.60
C LEU A 90 7.59 -11.17 18.79
N ASN A 91 6.57 -10.73 18.05
CA ASN A 91 6.58 -9.42 17.41
C ASN A 91 5.92 -8.40 18.36
N VAL A 92 6.69 -7.40 18.80
CA VAL A 92 6.27 -6.32 19.71
C VAL A 92 6.40 -4.99 18.97
N SER A 93 5.33 -4.20 18.89
CA SER A 93 5.32 -2.93 18.16
C SER A 93 4.42 -1.89 18.82
N ASP A 94 4.82 -0.61 18.75
CA ASP A 94 3.97 0.53 19.14
C ASP A 94 3.29 1.21 17.94
N GLU A 95 3.58 0.82 16.69
CA GLU A 95 2.98 1.44 15.48
C GLU A 95 1.54 0.97 15.19
N PHE A 96 1.14 -0.22 15.67
CA PHE A 96 -0.18 -0.82 15.43
C PHE A 96 -0.56 -1.04 13.94
N ILE A 97 0.42 -1.17 13.04
CA ILE A 97 0.17 -1.43 11.60
C ILE A 97 -0.52 -2.78 11.38
N GLY A 98 -1.36 -2.85 10.35
CA GLY A 98 -2.18 -4.03 10.02
C GLY A 98 -3.48 -4.07 10.84
N VAL A 99 -4.17 -5.21 10.78
CA VAL A 99 -5.33 -5.45 11.64
C VAL A 99 -4.87 -5.92 13.02
N THR A 100 -5.33 -5.24 14.07
CA THR A 100 -5.09 -5.60 15.47
C THR A 100 -6.42 -5.86 16.16
N THR A 101 -6.72 -7.13 16.44
CA THR A 101 -7.86 -7.50 17.30
C THR A 101 -7.61 -7.00 18.72
N LEU A 102 -8.55 -6.22 19.24
CA LEU A 102 -8.51 -5.65 20.58
C LEU A 102 -9.26 -6.52 21.58
N ALA A 103 -10.42 -7.04 21.17
CA ALA A 103 -11.29 -7.92 21.94
C ALA A 103 -12.05 -8.86 21.01
N GLU A 104 -12.44 -10.03 21.52
CA GLU A 104 -13.22 -11.02 20.80
C GLU A 104 -14.10 -11.80 21.79
N HIS A 105 -15.33 -12.12 21.41
CA HIS A 105 -16.23 -12.96 22.19
C HIS A 105 -16.22 -14.39 21.68
N ASP A 106 -16.56 -15.33 22.55
CA ASP A 106 -16.81 -16.73 22.19
C ASP A 106 -17.87 -16.82 21.08
N ASN A 107 -17.52 -17.45 19.94
CA ASN A 107 -18.37 -17.58 18.75
C ASN A 107 -18.87 -16.23 18.17
N PRO A 108 -17.97 -15.38 17.63
CA PRO A 108 -18.32 -14.03 17.18
C PRO A 108 -19.24 -14.05 15.95
N LEU A 109 -20.43 -13.46 16.08
CA LEU A 109 -21.45 -13.38 15.04
C LEU A 109 -21.12 -12.34 13.95
N PHE A 110 -20.23 -11.41 14.24
CA PHE A 110 -19.80 -10.33 13.33
C PHE A 110 -18.36 -9.88 13.60
N ASP A 111 -17.75 -9.21 12.62
CA ASP A 111 -16.52 -8.45 12.78
C ASP A 111 -16.81 -6.95 12.70
N LEU A 112 -16.25 -6.16 13.61
CA LEU A 112 -16.33 -4.70 13.61
C LEU A 112 -14.92 -4.10 13.55
N TYR A 113 -14.64 -3.38 12.46
CA TYR A 113 -13.35 -2.81 12.15
C TYR A 113 -13.31 -1.31 12.39
N PHE A 114 -12.29 -0.83 13.11
CA PHE A 114 -12.09 0.57 13.45
C PHE A 114 -11.01 1.21 12.57
N VAL A 115 -11.41 2.14 11.71
CA VAL A 115 -10.55 2.79 10.70
C VAL A 115 -10.28 4.22 11.12
N HIS A 116 -9.02 4.53 11.46
CA HIS A 116 -8.66 5.86 11.98
C HIS A 116 -8.51 6.93 10.88
N GLY A 117 -8.53 8.20 11.29
CA GLY A 117 -8.27 9.34 10.41
C GLY A 117 -6.80 9.52 10.00
N LEU A 118 -6.57 10.48 9.09
CA LEU A 118 -5.23 10.89 8.68
C LEU A 118 -4.44 11.49 9.84
N GLY A 119 -3.16 11.14 9.98
CA GLY A 119 -2.34 11.45 11.15
C GLY A 119 -2.79 10.79 12.46
N GLY A 120 -3.90 10.04 12.43
CA GLY A 120 -4.32 9.17 13.50
C GLY A 120 -3.41 7.95 13.61
N HIS A 121 -3.61 7.21 14.69
CA HIS A 121 -2.86 6.02 15.02
C HIS A 121 -3.85 5.02 15.62
N ALA A 122 -3.87 3.78 15.11
CA ALA A 122 -4.91 2.79 15.39
C ALA A 122 -5.38 2.77 16.85
N PHE A 123 -4.49 2.55 17.82
CA PHE A 123 -4.85 2.66 19.24
C PHE A 123 -5.14 4.09 19.72
N LYS A 124 -4.17 5.01 19.55
CA LYS A 124 -4.14 6.35 20.15
C LYS A 124 -5.25 7.30 19.63
N SER A 125 -5.92 6.98 18.52
CA SER A 125 -7.09 7.73 18.02
C SER A 125 -8.31 7.56 18.93
N TRP A 126 -8.67 6.32 19.28
CA TRP A 126 -9.90 6.00 20.03
C TRP A 126 -9.71 5.98 21.56
N SER A 127 -8.47 6.12 22.05
CA SER A 127 -8.19 6.12 23.49
C SER A 127 -8.51 7.46 24.17
N THR A 128 -8.90 7.42 25.45
CA THR A 128 -8.96 8.59 26.32
C THR A 128 -7.60 9.31 26.39
N SER A 129 -7.59 10.58 26.79
CA SER A 129 -6.34 11.29 27.10
C SER A 129 -5.70 10.75 28.39
N ALA A 130 -4.37 10.87 28.49
CA ALA A 130 -3.58 10.43 29.65
C ALA A 130 -3.63 11.41 30.85
N ASP A 131 -4.69 12.23 30.93
CA ASP A 131 -4.80 13.34 31.90
C ASP A 131 -5.41 12.92 33.25
N THR A 132 -6.11 11.78 33.29
CA THR A 132 -6.91 11.34 34.45
C THR A 132 -6.72 9.87 34.85
N ALA A 133 -6.22 9.01 33.95
CA ALA A 133 -5.92 7.61 34.22
C ALA A 133 -4.97 7.04 33.15
N SER A 134 -4.64 5.76 33.28
CA SER A 134 -4.15 4.92 32.19
C SER A 134 -5.08 4.98 30.98
N PRO A 135 -4.56 5.08 29.74
CA PRO A 135 -5.39 5.27 28.55
C PRO A 135 -6.34 4.08 28.36
N ARG A 136 -7.63 4.36 28.39
CA ARG A 136 -8.70 3.39 28.08
C ARG A 136 -9.10 3.56 26.63
N ILE A 137 -9.40 2.45 25.96
CA ILE A 137 -9.95 2.44 24.61
C ILE A 137 -11.32 1.77 24.67
N TRP A 138 -12.39 2.56 24.51
CA TRP A 138 -13.76 2.10 24.70
C TRP A 138 -14.13 0.87 23.85
N LEU A 139 -13.46 0.71 22.71
CA LEU A 139 -13.52 -0.41 21.77
C LEU A 139 -13.09 -1.78 22.37
N ARG A 140 -12.25 -1.75 23.41
CA ARG A 140 -11.72 -2.92 24.13
C ARG A 140 -12.29 -3.01 25.54
N ASP A 141 -12.46 -1.84 26.17
CA ASP A 141 -12.63 -1.70 27.61
C ASP A 141 -14.09 -1.43 28.05
N LEU A 142 -15.01 -1.21 27.10
CA LEU A 142 -16.42 -0.87 27.39
C LEU A 142 -17.41 -1.54 26.42
N PHE A 143 -17.29 -1.28 25.12
CA PHE A 143 -18.26 -1.70 24.09
C PHE A 143 -18.42 -3.23 23.94
N PRO A 144 -17.37 -4.07 24.12
CA PRO A 144 -17.54 -5.52 24.16
C PRO A 144 -18.50 -5.97 25.27
N ASP A 145 -18.38 -5.44 26.50
CA ASP A 145 -19.30 -5.78 27.59
C ASP A 145 -20.74 -5.32 27.32
N ASP A 146 -20.92 -4.10 26.80
CA ASP A 146 -22.23 -3.56 26.44
C ASP A 146 -22.89 -4.33 25.28
N ILE A 147 -22.09 -4.88 24.35
CA ILE A 147 -22.55 -5.85 23.34
C ILE A 147 -22.96 -7.17 24.00
N LYS A 148 -22.11 -7.77 24.86
CA LYS A 148 -22.34 -9.08 25.49
C LYS A 148 -23.56 -9.08 26.43
N ALA A 149 -23.95 -7.93 26.97
CA ALA A 149 -25.17 -7.77 27.77
C ALA A 149 -26.48 -7.90 26.95
N ARG A 150 -26.44 -7.61 25.64
CA ARG A 150 -27.62 -7.45 24.78
C ARG A 150 -28.00 -8.76 24.07
N PRO A 151 -29.30 -9.07 23.89
CA PRO A 151 -29.74 -10.21 23.09
C PRO A 151 -29.52 -9.95 21.60
N VAL A 152 -29.43 -11.00 20.77
CA VAL A 152 -29.40 -10.89 19.31
C VAL A 152 -30.73 -10.31 18.80
N ASN A 153 -31.85 -10.94 19.16
CA ASN A 153 -33.19 -10.44 18.89
C ASN A 153 -33.70 -9.63 20.10
N ARG A 154 -34.13 -8.39 19.86
CA ARG A 154 -34.63 -7.45 20.88
C ARG A 154 -35.91 -7.97 21.57
N ASP A 155 -36.74 -8.72 20.86
CA ASP A 155 -38.01 -9.25 21.34
C ASP A 155 -37.85 -10.54 22.18
N ASN A 156 -36.63 -11.09 22.25
CA ASN A 156 -36.29 -12.22 23.13
C ASN A 156 -35.09 -11.89 24.04
N PRO A 157 -35.31 -11.19 25.17
CA PRO A 157 -34.26 -10.83 26.13
C PRO A 157 -33.45 -12.01 26.68
N ASN A 158 -34.08 -13.20 26.74
CA ASN A 158 -33.50 -14.44 27.26
C ASN A 158 -32.84 -15.30 26.17
N GLY A 159 -32.89 -14.87 24.91
CA GLY A 159 -32.22 -15.56 23.80
C GLY A 159 -30.70 -15.39 23.81
N PRO A 160 -30.01 -15.92 22.76
CA PRO A 160 -28.58 -15.73 22.56
C PRO A 160 -28.17 -14.27 22.68
N LYS A 161 -27.01 -14.01 23.28
CA LYS A 161 -26.42 -12.67 23.38
C LYS A 161 -25.59 -12.33 22.15
N LEU A 162 -25.40 -11.05 21.87
CA LEU A 162 -24.51 -10.62 20.80
C LEU A 162 -23.06 -11.02 21.12
N ALA A 163 -22.41 -11.67 20.16
CA ALA A 163 -20.98 -11.95 20.17
C ALA A 163 -20.32 -11.32 18.94
N GLY A 164 -19.12 -10.77 19.08
CA GLY A 164 -18.43 -10.09 17.99
C GLY A 164 -16.92 -10.03 18.19
N ARG A 165 -16.21 -9.70 17.11
CA ARG A 165 -14.76 -9.49 17.07
C ARG A 165 -14.48 -8.01 16.78
N PHE A 166 -13.63 -7.39 17.60
CA PHE A 166 -13.41 -5.95 17.63
C PHE A 166 -11.96 -5.62 17.28
N SER A 167 -11.72 -5.11 16.07
CA SER A 167 -10.36 -4.97 15.52
C SER A 167 -10.08 -3.55 15.03
N THR A 168 -9.00 -2.92 15.48
CA THR A 168 -8.54 -1.66 14.89
C THR A 168 -7.62 -1.93 13.72
N ILE A 169 -7.73 -1.14 12.65
CA ILE A 169 -6.87 -1.21 11.47
C ILE A 169 -5.91 -0.03 11.51
N GLY A 170 -4.60 -0.32 11.52
CA GLY A 170 -3.55 0.69 11.47
C GLY A 170 -2.87 0.75 10.10
N TYR A 171 -2.74 1.95 9.57
CA TYR A 171 -1.94 2.24 8.39
C TYR A 171 -1.08 3.49 8.65
N ARG A 172 0.03 3.66 7.92
CA ARG A 172 0.94 4.81 8.07
C ARG A 172 0.33 6.09 7.50
N ALA A 173 -0.72 6.57 8.16
CA ALA A 173 -1.51 7.76 7.82
C ALA A 173 -0.76 9.08 8.10
N SER A 174 0.54 9.02 8.42
CA SER A 174 1.42 10.15 8.64
C SER A 174 2.72 9.97 7.85
N SER A 175 2.80 10.59 6.68
CA SER A 175 4.02 10.74 5.87
C SER A 175 5.01 11.72 6.52
N VAL A 176 5.43 11.38 7.75
CA VAL A 176 6.39 12.12 8.59
C VAL A 176 7.78 11.44 8.53
N GLY A 177 8.00 10.68 7.47
CA GLY A 177 9.17 9.84 7.25
C GLY A 177 9.42 9.53 5.78
N SER A 178 8.99 10.42 4.87
CA SER A 178 9.64 10.65 3.57
C SER A 178 10.03 9.44 2.69
N ASN A 179 9.36 8.30 2.81
CA ASN A 179 9.52 7.11 1.98
C ASN A 179 8.10 6.58 1.69
N SER A 180 7.46 7.13 0.66
CA SER A 180 6.17 6.68 0.12
C SER A 180 5.88 7.44 -1.17
N ALA A 181 5.60 6.75 -2.27
CA ALA A 181 4.82 7.35 -3.36
C ALA A 181 3.54 8.01 -2.80
N ILE A 182 2.99 9.03 -3.47
CA ILE A 182 1.88 9.84 -2.90
C ILE A 182 0.68 8.93 -2.57
N MET A 183 0.52 8.59 -1.29
CA MET A 183 -0.56 7.70 -0.85
C MET A 183 -1.90 8.34 -1.22
N THR A 184 -2.58 7.76 -2.20
CA THR A 184 -3.89 8.21 -2.69
C THR A 184 -5.02 7.61 -1.85
N ILE A 185 -6.27 8.04 -2.07
CA ILE A 185 -7.44 7.40 -1.44
C ILE A 185 -7.57 5.97 -1.97
N GLU A 186 -7.30 5.79 -3.25
CA GLU A 186 -7.30 4.54 -4.00
C GLU A 186 -6.31 3.55 -3.38
N LYS A 187 -5.04 3.97 -3.17
CA LYS A 187 -4.04 3.08 -2.56
C LYS A 187 -4.30 2.81 -1.08
N ALA A 188 -4.85 3.80 -0.36
CA ALA A 188 -5.32 3.58 1.02
C ALA A 188 -6.47 2.56 1.07
N ALA A 189 -7.36 2.56 0.08
CA ALA A 189 -8.49 1.65 -0.05
C ALA A 189 -8.06 0.22 -0.46
N GLU A 190 -7.14 0.09 -1.42
CA GLU A 190 -6.50 -1.19 -1.76
C GLU A 190 -5.80 -1.80 -0.54
N ASN A 191 -5.01 -1.01 0.19
CA ASN A 191 -4.32 -1.49 1.38
C ASN A 191 -5.31 -1.88 2.49
N LEU A 192 -6.43 -1.15 2.64
CA LEU A 192 -7.52 -1.54 3.53
C LEU A 192 -8.14 -2.90 3.12
N LEU A 193 -8.43 -3.11 1.84
CA LEU A 193 -8.95 -4.38 1.31
C LEU A 193 -7.96 -5.53 1.49
N ASN A 194 -6.67 -5.31 1.23
CA ASN A 194 -5.62 -6.30 1.42
C ASN A 194 -5.48 -6.69 2.91
N MET A 195 -5.48 -5.73 3.83
CA MET A 195 -5.46 -5.98 5.27
C MET A 195 -6.70 -6.77 5.74
N LEU A 196 -7.89 -6.44 5.23
CA LEU A 196 -9.12 -7.18 5.53
C LEU A 196 -9.11 -8.61 4.96
N ARG A 197 -8.54 -8.80 3.76
CA ARG A 197 -8.41 -10.12 3.13
C ARG A 197 -7.48 -11.04 3.92
N THR A 198 -6.35 -10.53 4.40
CA THR A 198 -5.40 -11.30 5.23
C THR A 198 -5.94 -11.54 6.65
N ASP A 199 -6.88 -10.73 7.13
CA ASP A 199 -7.48 -10.86 8.47
C ASP A 199 -8.68 -11.83 8.52
N ARG A 200 -9.37 -12.05 7.39
CA ARG A 200 -10.59 -12.85 7.31
C ARG A 200 -10.30 -14.24 6.74
N PRO A 201 -10.75 -15.33 7.39
CA PRO A 201 -10.69 -16.66 6.80
C PRO A 201 -11.41 -16.70 5.45
N GLU A 202 -10.85 -17.43 4.49
CA GLU A 202 -11.44 -17.61 3.16
C GLU A 202 -12.87 -18.19 3.28
N GLY A 203 -13.81 -17.62 2.53
CA GLY A 203 -15.24 -17.98 2.61
C GLY A 203 -15.98 -17.52 3.87
N SER A 204 -15.38 -16.70 4.75
CA SER A 204 -16.01 -16.19 5.98
C SER A 204 -17.22 -15.28 5.70
N SER A 205 -18.42 -15.84 5.79
CA SER A 205 -19.73 -15.17 5.65
C SER A 205 -20.11 -14.22 6.79
N ARG A 206 -19.30 -14.13 7.85
CA ARG A 206 -19.61 -13.33 9.05
C ARG A 206 -19.81 -11.84 8.69
N PRO A 207 -20.96 -11.24 9.03
CA PRO A 207 -21.25 -9.81 8.82
C PRO A 207 -20.13 -8.88 9.25
N VAL A 208 -19.88 -7.87 8.41
CA VAL A 208 -18.84 -6.86 8.58
C VAL A 208 -19.48 -5.53 8.93
N TYR A 209 -18.95 -4.86 9.95
CA TYR A 209 -19.28 -3.49 10.29
C TYR A 209 -18.00 -2.64 10.32
N PHE A 210 -18.13 -1.35 10.00
CA PHE A 210 -17.02 -0.41 10.06
C PHE A 210 -17.35 0.77 10.98
N ALA A 211 -16.40 1.22 11.77
CA ALA A 211 -16.47 2.46 12.53
C ALA A 211 -15.27 3.34 12.17
N CYS A 212 -15.53 4.47 11.50
CA CYS A 212 -14.53 5.20 10.76
C CYS A 212 -14.43 6.65 11.25
N HIS A 213 -13.23 7.08 11.65
CA HIS A 213 -12.98 8.47 12.05
C HIS A 213 -12.43 9.30 10.90
N SER A 214 -12.93 10.52 10.73
CA SER A 214 -12.36 11.52 9.83
C SER A 214 -12.23 10.95 8.40
N LEU A 215 -11.07 11.15 7.76
CA LEU A 215 -10.75 10.62 6.43
C LEU A 215 -10.86 9.09 6.31
N GLY A 216 -10.68 8.33 7.40
CA GLY A 216 -10.83 6.86 7.37
C GLY A 216 -12.20 6.42 6.83
N GLY A 217 -13.23 7.27 6.99
CA GLY A 217 -14.54 7.07 6.37
C GLY A 217 -14.50 7.15 4.84
N ILE A 218 -13.79 8.12 4.27
CA ILE A 218 -13.63 8.27 2.81
C ILE A 218 -12.83 7.10 2.22
N VAL A 219 -11.76 6.68 2.90
CA VAL A 219 -10.99 5.47 2.52
C VAL A 219 -11.89 4.22 2.52
N THR A 220 -12.77 4.10 3.53
CA THR A 220 -13.74 2.99 3.60
C THR A 220 -14.77 3.08 2.47
N CYS A 221 -15.28 4.26 2.13
CA CYS A 221 -16.18 4.47 0.98
C CYS A 221 -15.52 4.03 -0.34
N GLN A 222 -14.23 4.37 -0.54
CA GLN A 222 -13.50 3.98 -1.75
C GLN A 222 -13.18 2.48 -1.77
N ALA A 223 -12.89 1.86 -0.63
CA ALA A 223 -12.72 0.40 -0.51
C ALA A 223 -14.01 -0.36 -0.90
N MET A 224 -15.19 0.13 -0.47
CA MET A 224 -16.47 -0.42 -0.92
C MET A 224 -16.65 -0.35 -2.44
N ILE A 225 -16.24 0.76 -3.06
CA ILE A 225 -16.32 0.95 -4.52
C ILE A 225 -15.32 0.03 -5.25
N HIS A 226 -14.09 -0.10 -4.76
CA HIS A 226 -13.08 -0.99 -5.32
C HIS A 226 -13.54 -2.46 -5.29
N ALA A 227 -14.12 -2.94 -4.18
CA ALA A 227 -14.68 -4.29 -4.07
C ALA A 227 -15.91 -4.58 -4.98
N LEU A 228 -16.44 -3.58 -5.69
CA LEU A 228 -17.45 -3.74 -6.73
C LEU A 228 -16.96 -3.48 -8.16
N ARG A 229 -15.70 -3.06 -8.36
CA ARG A 229 -15.16 -2.83 -9.71
C ARG A 229 -14.83 -4.15 -10.41
N HIS A 230 -15.74 -4.61 -11.26
CA HIS A 230 -15.36 -5.52 -12.33
C HIS A 230 -14.58 -4.77 -13.41
N ARG A 231 -13.26 -4.96 -13.43
CA ARG A 231 -12.53 -5.04 -14.71
C ARG A 231 -12.23 -6.50 -14.99
N SER A 232 -12.58 -6.94 -16.19
CA SER A 232 -12.14 -8.19 -16.78
C SER A 232 -10.73 -8.01 -17.35
N ASP A 233 -9.76 -7.78 -16.45
CA ASP A 233 -8.34 -7.85 -16.79
C ASP A 233 -7.91 -9.32 -16.61
N GLU A 234 -7.27 -9.89 -17.62
CA GLU A 234 -7.11 -11.36 -17.77
C GLU A 234 -6.22 -12.00 -16.68
N ASN A 235 -5.47 -11.17 -15.93
CA ASN A 235 -4.58 -11.57 -14.83
C ASN A 235 -5.25 -11.59 -13.43
N GLY A 236 -6.58 -11.46 -13.33
CA GLY A 236 -7.35 -11.83 -12.12
C GLY A 236 -7.04 -11.02 -10.84
N GLY A 237 -6.48 -9.81 -10.95
CA GLY A 237 -6.15 -8.95 -9.81
C GLY A 237 -7.38 -8.52 -9.00
N TYR A 238 -8.23 -7.66 -9.59
CA TYR A 238 -9.36 -7.03 -8.89
C TYR A 238 -10.47 -7.97 -8.45
N HIS A 239 -10.63 -9.14 -9.09
CA HIS A 239 -11.59 -10.15 -8.65
C HIS A 239 -11.33 -10.56 -7.19
N ARG A 240 -10.06 -10.70 -6.78
CA ARG A 240 -9.64 -11.06 -5.41
C ARG A 240 -9.94 -10.00 -4.34
N HIS A 241 -10.40 -8.80 -4.70
CA HIS A 241 -10.89 -7.78 -3.76
C HIS A 241 -12.39 -7.83 -3.53
N ARG A 242 -13.16 -8.38 -4.48
CA ARG A 242 -14.61 -8.57 -4.32
C ARG A 242 -14.90 -9.50 -3.16
N ASP A 243 -14.22 -10.65 -3.14
CA ASP A 243 -14.49 -11.75 -2.21
C ASP A 243 -14.12 -11.42 -0.74
N THR A 244 -13.43 -10.30 -0.51
CA THR A 244 -13.16 -9.75 0.83
C THR A 244 -14.42 -9.17 1.49
N LEU A 245 -15.33 -8.57 0.72
CA LEU A 245 -16.52 -7.84 1.20
C LEU A 245 -17.85 -8.33 0.60
N TYR A 246 -17.80 -9.29 -0.33
CA TYR A 246 -18.95 -9.90 -0.98
C TYR A 246 -18.80 -11.42 -1.02
N GLN A 247 -19.90 -12.16 -0.94
CA GLN A 247 -19.92 -13.61 -1.10
C GLN A 247 -21.21 -14.03 -1.81
N ASN A 248 -21.12 -14.82 -2.87
CA ASN A 248 -22.29 -15.25 -3.67
C ASN A 248 -23.19 -14.07 -4.13
N ASP A 249 -22.56 -12.98 -4.55
CA ASP A 249 -23.14 -11.66 -4.85
C ASP A 249 -23.80 -10.89 -3.67
N GLU A 250 -23.93 -11.48 -2.47
CA GLU A 250 -24.38 -10.76 -1.26
C GLU A 250 -23.26 -9.87 -0.69
N CYS A 251 -23.60 -8.66 -0.23
CA CYS A 251 -22.66 -7.80 0.50
C CYS A 251 -22.53 -8.25 1.95
N LEU A 252 -21.30 -8.56 2.40
CA LEU A 252 -21.01 -8.90 3.80
C LEU A 252 -21.08 -7.68 4.73
N VAL A 253 -20.93 -6.46 4.19
CA VAL A 253 -20.95 -5.22 4.98
C VAL A 253 -22.38 -4.83 5.34
N LYS A 254 -22.72 -4.94 6.63
CA LYS A 254 -24.08 -4.70 7.15
C LYS A 254 -24.24 -3.38 7.90
N GLY A 255 -23.19 -2.57 8.05
CA GLY A 255 -23.33 -1.20 8.56
C GLY A 255 -22.03 -0.41 8.68
N ILE A 256 -22.12 0.92 8.58
CA ILE A 256 -20.98 1.83 8.76
C ILE A 256 -21.33 3.00 9.69
N PHE A 257 -20.46 3.24 10.67
CA PHE A 257 -20.57 4.30 11.66
C PHE A 257 -19.48 5.35 11.39
N PHE A 258 -19.86 6.52 10.87
CA PHE A 258 -18.92 7.59 10.54
C PHE A 258 -18.81 8.61 11.67
N PHE A 259 -17.59 8.99 12.05
CA PHE A 259 -17.30 9.95 13.11
C PHE A 259 -16.47 11.11 12.55
N GLY A 260 -17.09 12.27 12.35
CA GLY A 260 -16.40 13.46 11.83
C GLY A 260 -15.90 13.32 10.38
N THR A 261 -16.46 12.40 9.59
CA THR A 261 -16.07 12.23 8.18
C THR A 261 -16.62 13.39 7.34
N PRO A 262 -15.75 14.18 6.66
CA PRO A 262 -16.19 15.32 5.86
C PRO A 262 -16.71 14.87 4.49
N PHE A 263 -18.01 15.04 4.22
CA PHE A 263 -18.66 14.51 3.01
C PHE A 263 -19.06 15.54 1.93
N GLU A 264 -18.88 16.86 2.17
CA GLU A 264 -19.14 17.89 1.15
C GLU A 264 -17.89 18.16 0.29
N GLY A 265 -17.78 17.51 -0.87
CA GLY A 265 -16.59 17.54 -1.75
C GLY A 265 -16.01 18.93 -2.08
N SER A 266 -16.85 19.94 -2.29
CA SER A 266 -16.39 21.31 -2.59
C SER A 266 -15.85 22.07 -1.37
N LYS A 267 -16.47 21.90 -0.20
CA LYS A 267 -15.97 22.45 1.08
C LYS A 267 -14.86 21.59 1.69
N LEU A 268 -14.63 20.40 1.14
CA LEU A 268 -13.56 19.48 1.53
C LEU A 268 -12.17 20.08 1.28
N ALA A 269 -12.02 21.02 0.34
CA ALA A 269 -10.77 21.78 0.16
C ALA A 269 -10.51 22.75 1.31
N ASP A 270 -11.53 23.50 1.77
CA ASP A 270 -11.45 24.36 2.97
C ASP A 270 -11.16 23.50 4.20
N ASN A 271 -11.90 22.40 4.35
CA ASN A 271 -11.73 21.45 5.45
C ASN A 271 -10.38 20.69 5.36
N ALA A 272 -9.79 20.52 4.19
CA ALA A 272 -8.43 19.97 4.04
C ALA A 272 -7.37 20.92 4.63
N SER A 273 -7.60 22.24 4.58
CA SER A 273 -6.76 23.22 5.30
C SER A 273 -6.92 23.14 6.82
N LEU A 274 -8.01 22.56 7.33
CA LEU A 274 -8.23 22.26 8.75
C LEU A 274 -7.59 20.91 9.09
N MET A 275 -7.83 19.87 8.28
CA MET A 275 -7.17 18.56 8.37
C MET A 275 -5.63 18.69 8.49
N LEU A 276 -5.01 19.53 7.65
CA LEU A 276 -3.58 19.81 7.72
C LEU A 276 -3.12 20.43 9.06
N LYS A 277 -4.00 21.14 9.79
CA LYS A 277 -3.70 21.71 11.12
C LYS A 277 -3.86 20.71 12.26
N PHE A 278 -4.46 19.55 12.02
CA PHE A 278 -4.44 18.41 12.95
C PHE A 278 -3.20 17.54 12.78
N LEU A 279 -2.54 17.63 11.63
CA LEU A 279 -1.22 17.06 11.41
C LEU A 279 -0.13 18.01 11.91
N ASN A 280 0.93 17.45 12.50
CA ASN A 280 2.12 18.24 12.86
C ASN A 280 3.06 18.52 11.66
N LYS A 281 2.70 18.11 10.43
CA LYS A 281 3.43 18.36 9.17
C LYS A 281 2.47 18.32 7.97
N ASN A 282 2.91 18.86 6.83
CA ASN A 282 2.26 18.69 5.53
C ASN A 282 2.09 17.19 5.20
N SER A 283 1.01 16.82 4.51
CA SER A 283 0.78 15.46 4.04
C SER A 283 0.38 15.47 2.56
N PRO A 284 1.15 14.83 1.66
CA PRO A 284 0.82 14.76 0.24
C PRO A 284 -0.57 14.20 -0.06
N LEU A 285 -1.10 13.33 0.79
CA LEU A 285 -2.48 12.83 0.67
C LEU A 285 -3.49 14.00 0.77
N LEU A 286 -3.29 14.95 1.69
CA LEU A 286 -4.17 16.12 1.82
C LEU A 286 -3.99 17.16 0.71
N ASP A 287 -2.79 17.29 0.15
CA ASP A 287 -2.57 18.20 -0.97
C ASP A 287 -3.11 17.60 -2.28
N SER A 288 -3.07 16.27 -2.42
CA SER A 288 -3.82 15.51 -3.43
C SER A 288 -5.35 15.66 -3.26
N LEU A 289 -5.88 15.52 -2.04
CA LEU A 289 -7.31 15.76 -1.72
C LEU A 289 -7.80 17.17 -2.12
N LYS A 290 -6.96 18.20 -1.95
CA LYS A 290 -7.29 19.58 -2.41
C LYS A 290 -7.34 19.65 -3.94
N ALA A 291 -6.33 19.12 -4.62
CA ALA A 291 -6.24 19.13 -6.08
C ALA A 291 -7.39 18.34 -6.74
N LYS A 292 -7.88 17.29 -6.07
CA LYS A 292 -8.89 16.34 -6.55
C LYS A 292 -10.25 16.46 -5.86
N SER A 293 -10.64 17.68 -5.44
CA SER A 293 -11.92 17.93 -4.75
C SER A 293 -13.18 17.41 -5.48
N ASN A 294 -13.14 17.34 -6.81
CA ASN A 294 -14.21 16.76 -7.63
C ASN A 294 -14.31 15.22 -7.51
N GLU A 295 -13.18 14.52 -7.35
CA GLU A 295 -13.14 13.06 -7.18
C GLU A 295 -13.77 12.65 -5.86
N LEU A 296 -13.58 13.44 -4.79
CA LEU A 296 -14.23 13.22 -3.50
C LEU A 296 -15.76 13.27 -3.58
N ALA A 297 -16.31 14.18 -4.39
CA ALA A 297 -17.76 14.25 -4.61
C ALA A 297 -18.27 12.99 -5.36
N ASP A 298 -17.49 12.49 -6.32
CA ASP A 298 -17.78 11.25 -7.06
C ASP A 298 -17.70 10.00 -6.15
N ILE A 299 -16.68 9.88 -5.29
CA ILE A 299 -16.57 8.81 -4.28
C ILE A 299 -17.80 8.80 -3.37
N VAL A 300 -18.22 9.94 -2.83
CA VAL A 300 -19.40 10.04 -1.95
C VAL A 300 -20.69 9.70 -2.72
N ALA A 301 -20.84 10.18 -3.96
CA ALA A 301 -22.00 9.88 -4.80
C ALA A 301 -22.10 8.38 -5.16
N ARG A 302 -20.99 7.77 -5.62
CA ARG A 302 -20.93 6.34 -5.95
C ARG A 302 -21.14 5.47 -4.73
N PHE A 303 -20.58 5.81 -3.56
CA PHE A 303 -20.85 5.09 -2.32
C PHE A 303 -22.32 5.23 -1.89
N ASN A 304 -22.94 6.40 -2.04
CA ASN A 304 -24.36 6.59 -1.75
C ASN A 304 -25.26 5.77 -2.70
N GLN A 305 -24.90 5.63 -3.98
CA GLN A 305 -25.56 4.74 -4.94
C GLN A 305 -25.36 3.26 -4.56
N LEU A 306 -24.13 2.86 -4.25
CA LEU A 306 -23.74 1.52 -3.82
C LEU A 306 -24.53 1.05 -2.60
N ARG A 307 -24.54 1.84 -1.52
CA ARG A 307 -25.18 1.47 -0.25
C ARG A 307 -26.71 1.41 -0.35
N SER A 308 -27.30 2.18 -1.26
CA SER A 308 -28.76 2.33 -1.39
C SER A 308 -29.38 1.33 -2.37
N HIS A 309 -28.58 0.43 -2.94
CA HIS A 309 -29.09 -0.59 -3.86
C HIS A 309 -29.87 -1.67 -3.08
N PRO A 310 -31.01 -2.18 -3.58
CA PRO A 310 -31.84 -3.15 -2.83
C PRO A 310 -31.13 -4.44 -2.40
N HIS A 311 -30.05 -4.85 -3.09
CA HIS A 311 -29.26 -6.04 -2.77
C HIS A 311 -28.07 -5.78 -1.81
N THR A 312 -27.82 -4.53 -1.44
CA THR A 312 -26.73 -4.15 -0.51
C THR A 312 -27.31 -3.50 0.76
N ASN A 313 -28.20 -2.51 0.59
CA ASN A 313 -28.96 -1.79 1.61
C ASN A 313 -28.17 -1.55 2.92
N ILE A 314 -27.00 -0.91 2.82
CA ILE A 314 -26.09 -0.74 3.95
C ILE A 314 -26.55 0.47 4.78
N PRO A 315 -27.07 0.27 6.01
CA PRO A 315 -27.44 1.37 6.90
C PRO A 315 -26.18 2.08 7.39
N ILE A 316 -26.26 3.40 7.57
CA ILE A 316 -25.16 4.21 8.09
C ILE A 316 -25.63 5.15 9.20
N LEU A 317 -24.75 5.35 10.18
CA LEU A 317 -24.85 6.37 11.23
C LEU A 317 -23.78 7.43 10.95
N ILE A 318 -24.11 8.71 11.08
CA ILE A 318 -23.13 9.80 10.89
C ILE A 318 -23.14 10.71 12.11
N ALA A 319 -22.10 10.57 12.92
CA ALA A 319 -21.86 11.42 14.08
C ALA A 319 -20.92 12.59 13.72
N TYR A 320 -21.30 13.80 14.13
CA TYR A 320 -20.51 15.03 13.97
C TYR A 320 -20.12 15.63 15.32
N GLU A 321 -19.14 16.53 15.30
CA GLU A 321 -18.63 17.25 16.49
C GLU A 321 -19.55 18.40 16.90
N GLY A 322 -19.94 18.43 18.17
CA GLY A 322 -20.70 19.52 18.79
C GLY A 322 -19.83 20.66 19.36
N LEU A 323 -18.52 20.48 19.47
CA LEU A 323 -17.59 21.52 19.94
C LEU A 323 -16.61 21.96 18.84
N PRO A 324 -16.42 23.28 18.62
CA PRO A 324 -15.50 23.75 17.60
C PRO A 324 -14.06 23.69 18.10
N ILE A 325 -13.15 23.19 17.26
CA ILE A 325 -11.72 23.13 17.55
C ILE A 325 -11.19 24.54 17.84
N TYR A 326 -10.40 24.65 18.92
CA TYR A 326 -9.86 25.90 19.47
C TYR A 326 -10.93 26.99 19.69
N GLY A 327 -12.19 26.59 19.89
CA GLY A 327 -13.33 27.50 20.11
C GLY A 327 -13.77 28.28 18.86
N LYS A 328 -13.30 27.92 17.66
CA LYS A 328 -13.46 28.78 16.46
C LYS A 328 -13.84 28.09 15.15
N THR A 329 -13.65 26.78 14.99
CA THR A 329 -13.92 26.15 13.67
C THR A 329 -14.35 24.69 13.82
N TYR A 330 -15.35 24.28 13.03
CA TYR A 330 -15.73 22.89 12.81
C TYR A 330 -15.13 22.37 11.50
N VAL A 331 -14.59 21.16 11.55
CA VAL A 331 -14.31 20.26 10.43
C VAL A 331 -15.60 19.69 9.84
N THR A 332 -16.53 19.24 10.69
CA THR A 332 -17.75 18.53 10.25
C THR A 332 -18.99 19.29 10.72
N LYS A 333 -19.63 19.99 9.79
CA LYS A 333 -20.83 20.78 10.10
C LYS A 333 -22.07 19.86 10.19
N PRO A 334 -23.04 20.13 11.08
CA PRO A 334 -24.29 19.36 11.19
C PRO A 334 -25.02 19.20 9.84
N ASP A 335 -25.06 20.27 9.05
CA ASP A 335 -25.66 20.31 7.72
C ASP A 335 -24.93 19.40 6.72
N SER A 336 -23.61 19.28 6.83
CA SER A 336 -22.76 18.50 5.93
C SER A 336 -22.93 16.99 6.13
N ALA A 337 -23.12 16.56 7.38
CA ALA A 337 -23.47 15.18 7.70
C ALA A 337 -24.86 14.80 7.14
N SER A 338 -25.80 15.75 7.15
CA SER A 338 -27.22 15.52 6.82
C SER A 338 -27.55 15.74 5.34
N SER A 339 -26.72 16.48 4.59
CA SER A 339 -26.97 16.80 3.17
C SER A 339 -26.48 15.72 2.21
N SER A 340 -25.34 15.09 2.48
CA SER A 340 -24.77 14.05 1.60
C SER A 340 -25.52 12.72 1.67
N PHE A 341 -26.25 12.44 2.77
CA PHE A 341 -26.92 11.16 2.99
C PHE A 341 -28.27 11.31 3.70
N LYS A 342 -29.30 10.63 3.17
CA LYS A 342 -30.44 10.21 3.99
C LYS A 342 -29.96 9.09 4.93
N ALA A 343 -29.71 9.44 6.18
CA ALA A 343 -29.12 8.61 7.23
C ALA A 343 -29.57 9.11 8.61
N HIS A 344 -29.32 8.33 9.67
CA HIS A 344 -29.43 8.84 11.03
C HIS A 344 -28.17 9.65 11.37
N THR A 345 -28.36 10.90 11.78
CA THR A 345 -27.27 11.80 12.19
C THR A 345 -27.37 12.10 13.70
N MET A 346 -26.22 12.30 14.34
CA MET A 346 -26.14 12.63 15.77
C MET A 346 -24.98 13.58 16.09
N GLU A 347 -25.12 14.37 17.13
CA GLU A 347 -24.06 15.23 17.67
C GLU A 347 -23.30 14.49 18.78
N ILE A 348 -21.97 14.66 18.83
CA ILE A 348 -21.14 14.22 19.96
C ILE A 348 -20.57 15.45 20.65
N ASN A 349 -20.72 15.53 21.97
CA ASN A 349 -20.14 16.60 22.79
C ASN A 349 -18.60 16.46 22.89
N GLY A 350 -17.93 16.90 21.84
CA GLY A 350 -16.48 16.82 21.65
C GLY A 350 -16.06 17.55 20.38
N ASP A 351 -14.78 17.87 20.28
CA ASP A 351 -14.15 18.41 19.07
C ASP A 351 -13.68 17.25 18.15
N HIS A 352 -13.30 17.54 16.90
CA HIS A 352 -12.84 16.51 15.95
C HIS A 352 -11.72 15.57 16.45
N ARG A 353 -10.94 15.98 17.47
CA ARG A 353 -9.87 15.17 18.09
C ARG A 353 -10.35 14.34 19.28
N THR A 354 -11.45 14.73 19.90
CA THR A 354 -11.96 14.19 21.17
C THR A 354 -13.29 13.45 21.03
N MET A 355 -14.07 13.70 19.97
CA MET A 355 -15.37 13.06 19.70
C MET A 355 -15.35 11.52 19.56
N VAL A 356 -14.18 10.88 19.51
CA VAL A 356 -14.00 9.42 19.45
C VAL A 356 -13.28 8.84 20.68
N LYS A 357 -13.03 9.65 21.72
CA LYS A 357 -12.17 9.35 22.87
C LYS A 357 -12.95 9.02 24.15
N PHE A 358 -14.01 8.22 24.01
CA PHE A 358 -15.04 8.05 25.04
C PHE A 358 -14.55 7.45 26.38
N SER A 359 -15.12 7.99 27.46
CA SER A 359 -15.12 7.43 28.81
C SER A 359 -16.49 6.82 29.15
N LYS A 360 -16.54 5.94 30.17
CA LYS A 360 -17.79 5.29 30.64
C LYS A 360 -18.82 6.30 31.19
N SER A 361 -18.38 7.47 31.61
CA SER A 361 -19.23 8.56 32.12
C SER A 361 -19.82 9.46 31.04
N ASP A 362 -19.37 9.37 29.80
CA ASP A 362 -19.78 10.30 28.74
C ASP A 362 -21.21 9.99 28.27
N VAL A 363 -22.05 11.03 28.16
CA VAL A 363 -23.43 10.87 27.67
C VAL A 363 -23.42 10.40 26.21
N SER A 364 -22.64 11.06 25.36
CA SER A 364 -22.49 10.70 23.94
C SER A 364 -21.89 9.31 23.71
N TYR A 365 -21.12 8.76 24.67
CA TYR A 365 -20.70 7.35 24.58
C TYR A 365 -21.91 6.41 24.62
N ARG A 366 -22.81 6.62 25.59
CA ARG A 366 -23.99 5.78 25.79
C ARG A 366 -24.96 5.87 24.61
N GLU A 367 -25.09 7.05 24.02
CA GLU A 367 -25.92 7.31 22.84
C GLU A 367 -25.33 6.61 21.60
N VAL A 368 -24.03 6.79 21.33
CA VAL A 368 -23.33 6.12 20.22
C VAL A 368 -23.40 4.60 20.38
N ALA A 369 -23.10 4.07 21.56
CA ALA A 369 -23.11 2.63 21.82
C ALA A 369 -24.50 2.01 21.62
N GLU A 370 -25.55 2.66 22.12
CA GLU A 370 -26.94 2.20 21.96
C GLU A 370 -27.39 2.19 20.49
N GLU A 371 -27.08 3.22 19.70
CA GLU A 371 -27.41 3.22 18.26
C GLU A 371 -26.55 2.25 17.44
N MET A 372 -25.27 2.06 17.78
CA MET A 372 -24.43 1.00 17.21
C MET A 372 -25.01 -0.39 17.47
N ILE A 373 -25.40 -0.67 18.72
CA ILE A 373 -26.05 -1.92 19.14
C ILE A 373 -27.37 -2.12 18.37
N ARG A 374 -28.23 -1.09 18.29
CA ARG A 374 -29.51 -1.16 17.57
C ARG A 374 -29.34 -1.51 16.09
N LEU A 375 -28.39 -0.88 15.41
CA LEU A 375 -28.10 -1.14 14.00
C LEU A 375 -27.64 -2.61 13.80
N ILE A 376 -26.74 -3.10 14.67
CA ILE A 376 -26.24 -4.48 14.63
C ILE A 376 -27.38 -5.47 14.89
N GLN A 377 -28.21 -5.26 15.92
CA GLN A 377 -29.36 -6.13 16.24
C GLN A 377 -30.37 -6.21 15.07
N ASN A 378 -30.73 -5.07 14.48
CA ASN A 378 -31.69 -5.01 13.38
C ASN A 378 -31.17 -5.79 12.16
N THR A 379 -29.89 -5.61 11.81
CA THR A 379 -29.30 -6.23 10.61
C THR A 379 -29.01 -7.72 10.79
N LEU A 380 -28.50 -8.15 11.94
CA LEU A 380 -28.33 -9.59 12.25
C LEU A 380 -29.69 -10.31 12.33
N THR A 381 -30.75 -9.66 12.83
CA THR A 381 -32.09 -10.28 12.88
C THR A 381 -32.68 -10.45 11.48
N VAL A 382 -32.53 -9.45 10.59
CA VAL A 382 -33.01 -9.54 9.20
C VAL A 382 -32.25 -10.58 8.37
N SER A 383 -30.92 -10.71 8.53
CA SER A 383 -30.13 -11.73 7.82
C SER A 383 -30.47 -13.18 8.18
N ASN A 384 -31.25 -13.44 9.24
CA ASN A 384 -31.74 -14.78 9.59
C ASN A 384 -33.12 -15.12 8.99
N MET A 385 -33.71 -14.23 8.18
CA MET A 385 -34.98 -14.48 7.47
C MET A 385 -34.69 -15.01 6.05
N PRO A 386 -35.44 -16.00 5.53
CA PRO A 386 -35.28 -16.47 4.16
C PRO A 386 -35.64 -15.35 3.15
N PRO A 387 -34.87 -15.17 2.07
CA PRO A 387 -35.04 -14.05 1.16
C PRO A 387 -36.34 -14.14 0.35
N PRO A 388 -37.07 -13.03 0.15
CA PRO A 388 -38.27 -13.02 -0.69
C PRO A 388 -37.89 -13.24 -2.17
N VAL A 389 -38.47 -14.28 -2.78
CA VAL A 389 -38.19 -14.69 -4.16
C VAL A 389 -38.47 -13.54 -5.13
N SER A 390 -37.40 -12.96 -5.67
CA SER A 390 -37.42 -11.80 -6.57
C SER A 390 -36.57 -12.08 -7.81
N PRO A 391 -36.83 -11.43 -8.97
CA PRO A 391 -36.06 -11.68 -10.18
C PRO A 391 -34.57 -11.35 -10.03
N LYS A 392 -33.71 -12.13 -10.70
CA LYS A 392 -32.25 -11.93 -10.72
C LYS A 392 -31.85 -10.73 -11.59
N THR A 393 -32.00 -9.52 -11.07
CA THR A 393 -31.29 -8.33 -11.60
C THR A 393 -29.84 -8.39 -11.11
N ARG A 394 -28.86 -8.14 -11.98
CA ARG A 394 -27.44 -8.33 -11.61
C ARG A 394 -26.92 -7.04 -10.98
N LEU A 395 -26.11 -7.14 -9.92
CA LEU A 395 -25.50 -5.95 -9.28
C LEU A 395 -24.65 -5.10 -10.25
N GLN A 396 -24.22 -5.69 -11.37
CA GLN A 396 -23.51 -5.03 -12.46
C GLN A 396 -24.35 -3.93 -13.14
N ASP A 397 -25.68 -4.08 -13.21
CA ASP A 397 -26.60 -3.10 -13.81
C ASP A 397 -26.67 -1.78 -13.01
N ALA A 398 -26.30 -1.82 -11.73
CA ALA A 398 -26.33 -0.68 -10.84
C ALA A 398 -25.25 0.38 -11.14
N PHE A 399 -24.23 0.05 -11.94
CA PHE A 399 -23.03 0.88 -12.14
C PHE A 399 -22.88 1.49 -13.55
N GLN A 400 -23.88 1.35 -14.43
CA GLN A 400 -23.90 2.12 -15.69
C GLN A 400 -24.37 3.57 -15.43
N PRO A 401 -23.55 4.61 -15.67
CA PRO A 401 -23.97 5.99 -15.51
C PRO A 401 -24.94 6.38 -16.63
N LYS A 402 -26.24 6.44 -16.32
CA LYS A 402 -27.24 7.00 -17.22
C LYS A 402 -27.08 8.52 -17.32
N LEU A 403 -26.31 8.96 -18.32
CA LEU A 403 -26.33 10.33 -18.80
C LEU A 403 -27.78 10.77 -19.06
N PRO A 404 -28.17 12.01 -18.67
CA PRO A 404 -29.54 12.48 -18.86
C PRO A 404 -29.85 12.62 -20.35
N SER A 405 -30.66 11.69 -20.87
CA SER A 405 -31.07 11.70 -22.27
C SER A 405 -31.88 12.95 -22.59
N ARG A 406 -31.38 13.79 -23.50
CA ARG A 406 -32.14 14.91 -24.07
C ARG A 406 -33.33 14.34 -24.86
N SER A 407 -34.51 14.33 -24.25
CA SER A 407 -35.76 13.88 -24.87
C SER A 407 -36.27 14.90 -25.89
N SER A 408 -35.68 14.95 -27.08
CA SER A 408 -36.13 15.78 -28.20
C SER A 408 -37.31 15.14 -28.94
N THR A 409 -38.43 14.93 -28.26
CA THR A 409 -39.68 14.51 -28.89
C THR A 409 -40.37 15.71 -29.55
N PHE A 410 -40.08 15.94 -30.83
CA PHE A 410 -40.92 16.78 -31.68
C PHE A 410 -42.30 16.12 -31.81
N SER A 411 -43.36 16.88 -31.53
CA SER A 411 -44.74 16.51 -31.85
C SER A 411 -45.45 17.74 -32.42
N SER A 412 -46.04 17.60 -33.60
CA SER A 412 -46.48 18.72 -34.43
C SER A 412 -48.00 18.79 -34.54
N ILE A 413 -48.63 19.70 -33.79
CA ILE A 413 -50.05 20.06 -33.97
C ILE A 413 -50.18 21.59 -34.05
N ARG A 414 -51.03 22.07 -34.97
CA ARG A 414 -51.26 23.50 -35.26
C ARG A 414 -52.21 24.15 -34.24
N THR A 415 -51.91 25.40 -33.83
CA THR A 415 -52.92 26.46 -33.60
C THR A 415 -52.25 27.85 -33.54
N MET A 416 -53.04 28.92 -33.69
CA MET A 416 -52.64 30.35 -33.81
C MET A 416 -53.76 31.24 -33.22
N PRO A 417 -53.58 32.56 -32.98
CA PRO A 417 -52.40 33.36 -32.64
C PRO A 417 -52.58 33.99 -31.22
N PRO A 418 -52.75 35.33 -31.02
CA PRO A 418 -51.83 36.49 -31.08
C PRO A 418 -51.52 37.06 -29.64
N PRO A 419 -51.14 38.33 -29.39
CA PRO A 419 -50.45 39.37 -30.19
C PRO A 419 -49.11 39.91 -29.57
N TYR A 420 -48.48 40.84 -30.28
CA TYR A 420 -47.36 41.75 -29.93
C TYR A 420 -47.65 42.72 -28.75
N PRO A 421 -46.72 43.57 -28.23
CA PRO A 421 -45.37 44.00 -28.73
C PRO A 421 -44.21 43.90 -27.70
N GLY A 422 -42.94 44.26 -27.98
CA GLY A 422 -42.28 44.77 -29.20
C GLY A 422 -40.81 45.23 -28.95
N PHE A 423 -40.33 46.18 -29.77
CA PHE A 423 -39.01 46.88 -29.73
C PHE A 423 -37.74 46.18 -30.29
N ALA A 424 -37.51 46.45 -31.58
CA ALA A 424 -36.33 47.17 -32.10
C ALA A 424 -34.90 46.58 -31.97
N LEU A 425 -34.49 45.91 -33.06
CA LEU A 425 -33.20 46.06 -33.78
C LEU A 425 -32.85 47.56 -34.05
N PRO A 426 -31.62 48.01 -34.49
CA PRO A 426 -30.91 47.45 -35.67
C PRO A 426 -29.37 47.67 -35.87
N PHE A 427 -28.88 47.22 -37.05
CA PHE A 427 -27.53 47.33 -37.70
C PHE A 427 -26.39 46.52 -37.01
N SER A 428 -25.72 45.52 -37.63
CA SER A 428 -25.01 45.36 -38.95
C SER A 428 -23.55 45.88 -38.93
N GLN A 429 -22.58 45.50 -39.79
CA GLN A 429 -22.50 44.73 -41.06
C GLN A 429 -21.02 44.17 -41.18
N HIS A 430 -20.42 43.54 -42.23
CA HIS A 430 -20.71 43.28 -43.65
C HIS A 430 -19.84 42.10 -44.22
N ARG A 431 -19.82 41.90 -45.56
CA ARG A 431 -19.03 40.95 -46.42
C ARG A 431 -19.23 39.44 -46.19
N LYS A 432 -19.59 38.56 -47.17
CA LYS A 432 -19.44 38.43 -48.66
C LYS A 432 -18.03 38.07 -49.16
N LEU A 433 -17.79 37.16 -50.12
CA LEU A 433 -18.59 36.08 -50.79
C LEU A 433 -17.64 35.13 -51.57
N GLN A 434 -18.12 33.97 -52.06
CA GLN A 434 -17.38 32.98 -52.92
C GLN A 434 -17.53 33.28 -54.44
N PRO A 435 -16.89 32.55 -55.40
CA PRO A 435 -17.17 31.12 -55.79
C PRO A 435 -15.87 30.26 -55.98
N GLY A 436 -15.87 28.98 -56.41
CA GLY A 436 -16.95 27.98 -56.50
C GLY A 436 -16.88 26.98 -57.68
N GLU A 437 -16.51 25.70 -57.42
CA GLU A 437 -16.79 24.45 -58.19
C GLU A 437 -16.13 24.22 -59.59
N PRO A 438 -16.09 22.98 -60.20
CA PRO A 438 -17.14 21.92 -60.23
C PRO A 438 -16.76 20.45 -59.86
N SER A 439 -17.82 19.62 -59.75
CA SER A 439 -17.91 18.17 -59.42
C SER A 439 -18.03 17.28 -60.70
N PRO A 440 -18.55 16.01 -60.76
CA PRO A 440 -19.02 14.99 -59.77
C PRO A 440 -18.56 13.52 -60.18
N PRO A 441 -19.31 12.38 -60.01
CA PRO A 441 -20.33 11.90 -59.04
C PRO A 441 -19.96 10.51 -58.38
N ALA A 442 -20.90 9.85 -57.69
CA ALA A 442 -20.77 8.50 -57.10
C ALA A 442 -22.05 7.61 -57.26
N SER A 443 -21.96 6.31 -56.94
CA SER A 443 -23.07 5.37 -56.63
C SER A 443 -22.48 4.16 -55.85
N GLU A 444 -22.95 3.64 -54.71
CA GLU A 444 -24.27 3.32 -54.11
C GLU A 444 -24.92 1.98 -54.54
N ARG A 445 -25.09 1.10 -53.52
CA ARG A 445 -26.16 0.07 -53.28
C ARG A 445 -26.26 -1.15 -54.24
N ALA A 446 -26.90 -2.28 -53.89
CA ALA A 446 -27.80 -2.61 -52.77
C ALA A 446 -27.66 -4.07 -52.22
N SER A 447 -28.41 -4.38 -51.15
CA SER A 447 -28.64 -5.71 -50.52
C SER A 447 -29.79 -6.51 -51.25
N PRO A 448 -30.54 -7.54 -50.73
CA PRO A 448 -30.63 -8.13 -49.37
C PRO A 448 -30.96 -9.66 -49.22
N VAL A 449 -31.12 -10.09 -47.94
CA VAL A 449 -32.10 -11.09 -47.38
C VAL A 449 -31.92 -12.63 -47.56
N SER A 450 -32.12 -13.30 -46.41
CA SER A 450 -32.64 -14.64 -45.99
C SER A 450 -33.01 -15.73 -47.05
N ASP A 451 -33.14 -17.03 -46.71
CA ASP A 451 -33.71 -17.61 -45.48
C ASP A 451 -33.41 -19.12 -45.22
N THR A 452 -33.88 -19.61 -44.05
CA THR A 452 -33.88 -20.98 -43.48
C THR A 452 -33.72 -22.23 -44.38
N ARG A 453 -33.06 -23.28 -43.84
CA ARG A 453 -33.73 -24.58 -43.52
C ARG A 453 -32.89 -25.52 -42.64
N SER A 454 -33.57 -26.24 -41.75
CA SER A 454 -33.00 -27.31 -40.90
C SER A 454 -33.36 -28.69 -41.43
N LEU A 455 -32.53 -29.71 -41.16
CA LEU A 455 -32.96 -31.11 -41.09
C LEU A 455 -32.04 -31.90 -40.13
N THR A 456 -32.65 -32.77 -39.31
CA THR A 456 -31.99 -33.58 -38.28
C THR A 456 -31.63 -34.98 -38.77
N MET A 457 -30.53 -35.52 -38.25
CA MET A 457 -30.38 -36.97 -38.00
C MET A 457 -29.80 -37.17 -36.59
N LEU A 458 -30.19 -38.27 -35.95
CA LEU A 458 -29.77 -38.67 -34.59
C LEU A 458 -29.27 -40.12 -34.61
N ALA A 459 -28.39 -40.41 -33.65
CA ALA A 459 -27.98 -41.74 -33.19
C ALA A 459 -27.31 -42.71 -34.19
N GLU A 460 -26.13 -43.20 -33.80
CA GLU A 460 -26.02 -44.60 -33.36
C GLU A 460 -24.92 -44.75 -32.30
N THR A 461 -24.84 -45.90 -31.64
CA THR A 461 -24.16 -46.06 -30.33
C THR A 461 -23.37 -47.36 -30.20
N GLN A 462 -22.15 -47.30 -29.65
CA GLN A 462 -21.36 -48.41 -29.06
C GLN A 462 -20.06 -47.84 -28.45
N SER A 463 -19.41 -48.43 -27.44
CA SER A 463 -19.87 -49.16 -26.24
C SER A 463 -18.70 -49.21 -25.23
N TYR A 464 -18.98 -49.47 -23.95
CA TYR A 464 -17.94 -49.70 -22.93
C TYR A 464 -17.34 -51.12 -23.05
N ASP A 465 -16.09 -51.28 -22.60
CA ASP A 465 -15.57 -52.52 -21.98
C ASP A 465 -14.48 -52.15 -20.95
N ASP A 466 -14.48 -52.85 -19.80
CA ASP A 466 -13.73 -52.60 -18.55
C ASP A 466 -13.93 -53.84 -17.62
N PRO A 467 -13.18 -54.15 -16.53
CA PRO A 467 -11.84 -53.72 -16.07
C PRO A 467 -10.91 -54.93 -15.66
N ALA A 468 -9.80 -54.62 -14.96
CA ALA A 468 -9.18 -55.44 -13.88
C ALA A 468 -8.40 -56.73 -14.26
N PRO A 469 -7.60 -57.36 -13.35
CA PRO A 469 -7.46 -57.11 -11.90
C PRO A 469 -6.05 -56.77 -11.37
N ALA A 470 -5.94 -56.48 -10.06
CA ALA A 470 -4.72 -56.10 -9.34
C ALA A 470 -4.42 -56.98 -8.12
N ILE A 471 -3.14 -57.15 -7.76
CA ILE A 471 -2.62 -57.72 -6.48
C ILE A 471 -1.16 -57.22 -6.29
N PRO A 472 -0.60 -57.11 -5.07
CA PRO A 472 -1.09 -56.49 -3.83
C PRO A 472 -0.27 -55.24 -3.44
N VAL A 473 -0.71 -54.51 -2.40
CA VAL A 473 0.15 -53.58 -1.65
C VAL A 473 0.81 -54.34 -0.49
N ALA A 474 2.12 -54.14 -0.29
CA ALA A 474 2.84 -54.55 0.91
C ALA A 474 3.21 -53.30 1.73
N TYR A 475 3.11 -53.41 3.06
CA TYR A 475 3.61 -52.39 3.99
C TYR A 475 5.09 -52.62 4.25
N ASP A 476 5.89 -51.55 4.28
CA ASP A 476 7.23 -51.54 4.88
C ASP A 476 7.53 -50.12 5.42
N ASP A 477 8.24 -50.03 6.54
CA ASP A 477 8.36 -48.81 7.35
C ASP A 477 9.71 -48.12 7.16
N ASN A 478 9.73 -46.87 6.65
CA ASN A 478 10.66 -45.79 7.07
C ASN A 478 10.35 -44.43 6.37
N PRO A 479 10.71 -43.28 6.98
CA PRO A 479 10.48 -41.96 6.40
C PRO A 479 11.56 -41.59 5.38
N LEU A 480 11.16 -41.26 4.15
CA LEU A 480 12.08 -40.77 3.13
C LEU A 480 12.38 -39.28 3.29
N THR A 481 13.68 -38.98 3.38
CA THR A 481 14.28 -37.65 3.32
C THR A 481 13.86 -36.86 2.08
N ILE A 482 13.55 -35.58 2.25
CA ILE A 482 13.47 -34.59 1.17
C ILE A 482 14.80 -34.61 0.39
N PRO A 483 14.78 -34.59 -0.96
CA PRO A 483 16.01 -34.63 -1.75
C PRO A 483 16.86 -33.37 -1.54
N LEU A 484 18.07 -33.56 -1.03
CA LEU A 484 19.09 -32.50 -0.94
C LEU A 484 19.44 -32.00 -2.35
N VAL A 485 19.06 -30.77 -2.69
CA VAL A 485 19.49 -30.11 -3.92
C VAL A 485 21.02 -30.03 -3.92
N ARG A 486 21.63 -30.38 -5.05
CA ARG A 486 23.03 -30.80 -5.12
C ARG A 486 23.99 -29.62 -4.90
N HIS A 487 25.10 -29.90 -4.21
CA HIS A 487 26.29 -29.05 -4.24
C HIS A 487 26.70 -28.73 -5.69
N ILE A 488 26.80 -27.45 -6.04
CA ILE A 488 27.26 -27.00 -7.35
C ILE A 488 28.78 -27.13 -7.41
N ASN A 489 29.26 -28.14 -8.13
CA ASN A 489 30.67 -28.24 -8.50
C ASN A 489 30.99 -27.23 -9.61
N LEU A 490 31.73 -26.17 -9.30
CA LEU A 490 32.37 -25.32 -10.32
C LEU A 490 33.51 -26.11 -10.99
N SER A 491 33.19 -26.88 -12.03
CA SER A 491 34.17 -27.74 -12.71
C SER A 491 33.98 -27.79 -14.24
N THR A 492 34.33 -26.70 -14.92
CA THR A 492 35.11 -26.74 -16.18
C THR A 492 35.74 -25.36 -16.43
N PRO A 493 36.98 -25.28 -16.98
CA PRO A 493 37.75 -24.06 -16.94
C PRO A 493 37.42 -23.11 -18.11
N VAL A 494 36.81 -21.96 -17.80
CA VAL A 494 37.01 -20.75 -18.60
C VAL A 494 38.38 -20.19 -18.23
N VAL A 495 39.21 -19.84 -19.22
CA VAL A 495 40.52 -19.22 -18.95
C VAL A 495 40.28 -17.82 -18.38
N PRO A 496 40.72 -17.52 -17.14
CA PRO A 496 40.31 -16.30 -16.48
C PRO A 496 40.95 -15.07 -17.12
N VAL A 497 40.12 -14.16 -17.64
CA VAL A 497 40.49 -12.75 -17.83
C VAL A 497 40.89 -12.22 -16.45
N LYS A 498 42.19 -12.09 -16.22
CA LYS A 498 42.73 -11.78 -14.90
C LYS A 498 42.29 -10.39 -14.44
N TYR A 499 41.51 -10.35 -13.37
CA TYR A 499 41.08 -9.11 -12.71
C TYR A 499 42.27 -8.17 -12.37
N SER A 500 43.44 -8.75 -12.06
CA SER A 500 44.70 -8.03 -11.80
C SER A 500 45.27 -7.25 -12.99
N ASP A 501 44.91 -7.65 -14.21
CA ASP A 501 45.56 -7.20 -15.44
C ASP A 501 44.77 -6.03 -16.06
N ILE A 502 43.48 -5.91 -15.73
CA ILE A 502 42.59 -4.77 -16.07
C ILE A 502 42.60 -3.71 -14.95
N ILE A 503 42.60 -4.13 -13.69
CA ILE A 503 42.60 -3.26 -12.50
C ILE A 503 43.84 -3.57 -11.65
N PRO A 504 44.96 -2.82 -11.85
CA PRO A 504 46.23 -3.09 -11.19
C PRO A 504 46.14 -3.15 -9.66
N ALA A 505 46.87 -4.08 -9.06
CA ALA A 505 46.97 -4.19 -7.61
C ALA A 505 47.66 -2.95 -7.00
N LEU A 506 46.94 -2.20 -6.15
CA LEU A 506 47.48 -1.07 -5.41
C LEU A 506 48.64 -1.50 -4.51
N LYS A 507 49.86 -1.12 -4.87
CA LYS A 507 51.04 -1.34 -4.02
C LYS A 507 50.84 -0.59 -2.69
N PRO A 508 50.95 -1.26 -1.52
CA PRO A 508 50.65 -0.65 -0.24
C PRO A 508 51.51 0.60 -0.01
N GLY A 509 50.84 1.72 0.31
CA GLY A 509 51.48 3.03 0.52
C GLY A 509 51.36 4.02 -0.64
N LYS A 510 50.98 3.61 -1.87
CA LYS A 510 50.69 4.56 -2.97
C LYS A 510 49.18 4.75 -3.18
N ARG A 511 48.68 5.98 -3.04
CA ARG A 511 47.37 6.39 -3.54
C ARG A 511 47.45 6.64 -5.04
N GLU A 512 46.58 6.02 -5.85
CA GLU A 512 46.35 6.45 -7.23
C GLU A 512 45.54 7.75 -7.29
N LEU A 513 46.23 8.87 -7.07
CA LEU A 513 45.69 10.24 -7.10
C LEU A 513 45.20 10.70 -8.50
N LYS A 514 45.12 9.80 -9.48
CA LYS A 514 44.73 10.07 -10.88
C LYS A 514 43.89 8.95 -11.54
N SER A 515 43.36 7.99 -10.78
CA SER A 515 42.39 7.02 -11.32
C SER A 515 41.01 7.69 -11.49
N PRO A 516 40.27 7.49 -12.60
CA PRO A 516 38.94 8.10 -12.78
C PRO A 516 37.96 7.65 -11.68
N PHE A 517 38.04 6.38 -11.30
CA PHE A 517 37.26 5.76 -10.21
C PHE A 517 37.51 6.37 -8.83
N SER A 518 38.54 7.21 -8.64
CA SER A 518 38.78 7.93 -7.38
C SER A 518 37.63 8.88 -6.99
N GLN A 519 36.76 9.26 -7.95
CA GLN A 519 35.55 10.03 -7.67
C GLN A 519 34.53 9.26 -6.82
N LEU A 520 34.46 7.93 -6.93
CA LEU A 520 33.49 7.07 -6.21
C LEU A 520 33.53 7.26 -4.69
N GLY A 521 34.70 7.56 -4.11
CA GLY A 521 34.84 7.84 -2.68
C GLY A 521 34.10 9.09 -2.18
N GLN A 522 33.60 9.95 -3.08
CA GLN A 522 32.75 11.11 -2.76
C GLN A 522 31.25 10.79 -2.70
N PHE A 523 30.87 9.61 -3.17
CA PHE A 523 29.50 9.13 -3.24
C PHE A 523 29.27 8.06 -2.18
N ASP A 524 28.02 7.87 -1.78
CA ASP A 524 27.55 6.57 -1.32
C ASP A 524 26.93 5.86 -2.52
N THR A 525 27.21 4.57 -2.67
CA THR A 525 26.80 3.79 -3.83
C THR A 525 25.81 2.75 -3.38
N VAL A 526 24.64 2.79 -3.99
CA VAL A 526 23.49 1.97 -3.66
C VAL A 526 23.17 1.14 -4.89
N PHE A 527 23.07 -0.18 -4.74
CA PHE A 527 22.50 -1.04 -5.76
C PHE A 527 21.03 -1.32 -5.43
N LEU A 528 20.17 -1.23 -6.44
CA LEU A 528 18.79 -1.71 -6.38
C LEU A 528 18.67 -2.84 -7.41
N LEU A 529 18.35 -4.03 -6.95
CA LEU A 529 18.47 -5.27 -7.71
C LEU A 529 17.10 -5.89 -7.95
N ASP A 530 16.88 -6.29 -9.20
CA ASP A 530 15.70 -7.03 -9.62
C ASP A 530 15.77 -8.50 -9.20
N ASP A 531 14.88 -8.87 -8.27
CA ASP A 531 14.62 -10.23 -7.77
C ASP A 531 13.27 -10.80 -8.27
N THR A 532 12.70 -10.24 -9.34
CA THR A 532 11.48 -10.78 -9.97
C THR A 532 11.74 -12.08 -10.74
N GLY A 533 10.69 -12.88 -10.96
CA GLY A 533 10.81 -14.19 -11.59
C GLY A 533 11.39 -14.21 -13.01
N SER A 534 11.32 -13.12 -13.78
CA SER A 534 11.94 -12.99 -15.11
C SER A 534 13.47 -13.16 -15.04
N MET A 535 14.07 -12.80 -13.92
CA MET A 535 15.51 -12.95 -13.68
C MET A 535 15.94 -14.42 -13.54
N GLY A 536 15.02 -15.33 -13.21
CA GLY A 536 15.25 -16.77 -13.18
C GLY A 536 15.31 -17.41 -14.58
N GLU A 537 14.80 -16.74 -15.63
CA GLU A 537 14.77 -17.28 -16.99
C GLU A 537 16.17 -17.44 -17.59
N THR A 538 16.35 -18.46 -18.44
CA THR A 538 17.65 -18.79 -19.04
C THR A 538 17.75 -18.46 -20.52
N GLU A 539 18.76 -17.69 -20.92
CA GLU A 539 19.01 -17.34 -22.34
C GLU A 539 20.16 -18.16 -22.97
N GLY A 540 19.94 -18.68 -24.18
CA GLY A 540 20.98 -19.17 -25.11
C GLY A 540 20.99 -20.68 -25.38
N ASP A 541 21.14 -21.06 -26.66
CA ASP A 541 20.98 -22.44 -27.14
C ASP A 541 22.04 -23.44 -26.63
N ASP A 542 23.31 -23.02 -26.52
CA ASP A 542 24.42 -23.94 -26.22
C ASP A 542 24.60 -24.26 -24.72
N LYS A 543 24.20 -23.35 -23.83
CA LYS A 543 24.18 -23.54 -22.36
C LYS A 543 23.16 -22.59 -21.70
N PRO A 544 22.11 -23.09 -21.04
CA PRO A 544 21.22 -22.23 -20.26
C PRO A 544 21.95 -21.66 -19.04
N ARG A 545 22.10 -20.34 -18.98
CA ARG A 545 22.40 -19.57 -17.75
C ARG A 545 21.27 -18.56 -17.53
N SER A 546 20.95 -18.29 -16.27
CA SER A 546 19.88 -17.36 -15.90
C SER A 546 20.28 -15.90 -16.16
N LYS A 547 19.31 -14.97 -16.15
CA LYS A 547 19.63 -13.54 -16.11
C LYS A 547 20.19 -13.14 -14.73
N TRP A 548 19.79 -13.85 -13.66
CA TRP A 548 20.37 -13.75 -12.31
C TRP A 548 21.87 -14.12 -12.26
N ASP A 549 22.32 -15.13 -13.01
CA ASP A 549 23.75 -15.44 -13.21
C ASP A 549 24.53 -14.21 -13.74
N ASP A 550 23.94 -13.48 -14.69
CA ASP A 550 24.56 -12.31 -15.32
C ASP A 550 24.54 -11.08 -14.41
N LEU A 551 23.47 -10.92 -13.61
CA LEU A 551 23.43 -9.92 -12.53
C LEU A 551 24.56 -10.17 -11.52
N ILE A 552 24.74 -11.41 -11.06
CA ILE A 552 25.82 -11.80 -10.14
C ILE A 552 27.20 -11.52 -10.77
N GLU A 553 27.40 -11.88 -12.04
CA GLU A 553 28.66 -11.62 -12.75
C GLU A 553 28.92 -10.10 -12.90
N SER A 554 27.90 -9.31 -13.25
CA SER A 554 28.02 -7.84 -13.36
C SER A 554 28.39 -7.17 -12.03
N LEU A 555 27.84 -7.69 -10.92
CA LEU A 555 28.14 -7.23 -9.57
C LEU A 555 29.53 -7.63 -9.10
N GLN A 556 30.05 -8.79 -9.52
CA GLN A 556 31.44 -9.16 -9.23
C GLN A 556 32.44 -8.13 -9.80
N TRP A 557 32.20 -7.62 -11.01
CA TRP A 557 33.04 -6.58 -11.61
C TRP A 557 32.85 -5.20 -10.97
N THR A 558 31.61 -4.76 -10.78
CA THR A 558 31.29 -3.41 -10.29
C THR A 558 31.50 -3.25 -8.78
N ALA A 559 31.00 -4.18 -7.95
CA ALA A 559 31.02 -4.05 -6.49
C ALA A 559 32.44 -4.08 -5.90
N ASP A 560 33.35 -4.91 -6.42
CA ASP A 560 34.75 -4.93 -5.94
C ASP A 560 35.47 -3.62 -6.29
N LEU A 561 35.23 -3.09 -7.50
CA LEU A 561 35.78 -1.81 -7.92
C LEU A 561 35.25 -0.66 -7.06
N VAL A 562 33.96 -0.64 -6.70
CA VAL A 562 33.40 0.35 -5.76
C VAL A 562 33.98 0.18 -4.36
N CYS A 563 34.04 -1.04 -3.81
CA CYS A 563 34.59 -1.32 -2.48
C CYS A 563 36.08 -0.90 -2.33
N ARG A 564 36.86 -0.91 -3.41
CA ARG A 564 38.25 -0.40 -3.42
C ARG A 564 38.36 1.11 -3.17
N TYR A 565 37.37 1.90 -3.57
CA TYR A 565 37.40 3.37 -3.48
C TYR A 565 36.43 3.96 -2.43
N ASN A 566 35.26 3.37 -2.21
CA ASN A 566 34.31 3.80 -1.18
C ASN A 566 34.52 3.04 0.13
N LYS A 567 34.97 3.76 1.17
CA LYS A 567 35.22 3.21 2.51
C LYS A 567 33.96 2.86 3.32
N ASN A 568 32.82 3.44 2.96
CA ASN A 568 31.57 3.16 3.69
C ASN A 568 31.15 1.71 3.42
N GLY A 569 31.33 1.26 2.18
CA GLY A 569 30.83 0.03 1.60
C GLY A 569 29.94 0.36 0.40
N ILE A 570 29.09 -0.59 0.05
CA ILE A 570 27.92 -0.41 -0.80
C ILE A 570 26.68 -0.81 0.00
N ASP A 571 25.56 -0.16 -0.29
CA ASP A 571 24.24 -0.56 0.24
C ASP A 571 23.49 -1.28 -0.89
N VAL A 572 22.71 -2.31 -0.56
CA VAL A 572 22.04 -3.17 -1.53
C VAL A 572 20.58 -3.37 -1.12
N HIS A 573 19.69 -3.10 -2.07
CA HIS A 573 18.24 -3.24 -1.94
C HIS A 573 17.70 -4.18 -3.02
N PHE A 574 16.58 -4.84 -2.74
CA PHE A 574 15.84 -5.67 -3.70
C PHE A 574 14.54 -5.00 -4.16
N PHE A 575 13.88 -5.48 -5.22
CA PHE A 575 12.53 -5.01 -5.60
C PHE A 575 11.47 -5.63 -4.69
N ILE A 576 11.54 -6.94 -4.42
CA ILE A 576 10.52 -7.70 -3.67
C ILE A 576 10.95 -7.94 -2.21
N ASP A 577 12.06 -8.64 -1.95
CA ASP A 577 12.41 -9.05 -0.58
C ASP A 577 13.17 -7.96 0.20
N GLU A 578 12.44 -6.92 0.62
CA GLU A 578 12.96 -5.83 1.47
C GLU A 578 13.65 -6.32 2.76
N ALA A 579 13.33 -7.54 3.23
CA ALA A 579 13.93 -8.11 4.44
C ALA A 579 15.38 -8.59 4.22
N LYS A 580 15.87 -8.55 2.98
CA LYS A 580 17.25 -8.91 2.57
C LYS A 580 18.14 -7.68 2.30
N ASP A 581 17.58 -6.47 2.36
CA ASP A 581 18.33 -5.22 2.19
C ASP A 581 19.56 -5.19 3.14
N GLU A 582 20.77 -5.12 2.59
CA GLU A 582 22.02 -5.16 3.35
C GLU A 582 22.89 -3.92 3.11
N PHE A 583 23.34 -3.31 4.22
CA PHE A 583 23.96 -1.99 4.24
C PHE A 583 25.44 -2.05 4.63
N GLY A 584 26.27 -1.23 3.97
CA GLY A 584 27.69 -1.07 4.28
C GLY A 584 28.56 -2.28 3.93
N ILE A 585 28.22 -3.05 2.89
CA ILE A 585 29.01 -4.18 2.39
C ILE A 585 30.38 -3.68 1.92
N ARG A 586 31.48 -4.13 2.55
CA ARG A 586 32.87 -3.70 2.25
C ARG A 586 33.71 -4.73 1.50
N LYS A 587 33.11 -5.82 1.06
CA LYS A 587 33.76 -6.89 0.29
C LYS A 587 32.75 -7.41 -0.72
N ALA A 588 33.11 -7.42 -2.01
CA ALA A 588 32.26 -8.00 -3.05
C ALA A 588 31.86 -9.45 -2.74
N GLN A 589 32.74 -10.22 -2.09
CA GLN A 589 32.42 -11.59 -1.67
C GLN A 589 31.12 -11.69 -0.85
N ARG A 590 30.84 -10.77 0.10
CA ARG A 590 29.59 -10.83 0.89
C ARG A 590 28.34 -10.61 0.02
N LEU A 591 28.43 -9.76 -1.00
CA LEU A 591 27.35 -9.58 -1.97
C LEU A 591 27.16 -10.85 -2.84
N LEU A 592 28.25 -11.49 -3.26
CA LEU A 592 28.17 -12.79 -3.94
C LEU A 592 27.59 -13.87 -3.03
N ASP A 593 27.98 -13.91 -1.76
CA ASP A 593 27.47 -14.86 -0.77
C ASP A 593 25.95 -14.68 -0.56
N LEU A 594 25.48 -13.42 -0.45
CA LEU A 594 24.07 -13.03 -0.35
C LEU A 594 23.26 -13.52 -1.57
N LEU A 595 23.69 -13.15 -2.78
CA LEU A 595 22.97 -13.46 -4.04
C LEU A 595 23.07 -14.92 -4.49
N SER A 596 24.01 -15.70 -3.94
CA SER A 596 24.20 -17.13 -4.29
C SER A 596 23.60 -18.10 -3.27
N ASN A 597 23.28 -17.65 -2.05
CA ASN A 597 22.87 -18.54 -0.95
C ASN A 597 21.67 -18.03 -0.11
N GLU A 598 21.38 -16.73 -0.13
CA GLU A 598 20.39 -16.11 0.78
C GLU A 598 19.24 -15.41 0.05
N VAL A 599 19.41 -15.08 -1.24
CA VAL A 599 18.39 -14.47 -2.13
C VAL A 599 18.37 -15.21 -3.46
N ALA A 600 17.19 -15.34 -4.07
CA ALA A 600 16.97 -15.89 -5.41
C ALA A 600 15.73 -15.21 -6.04
N PRO A 601 15.57 -15.23 -7.38
CA PRO A 601 14.38 -14.72 -8.06
C PRO A 601 13.08 -15.36 -7.56
N ASP A 602 11.99 -14.60 -7.47
CA ASP A 602 10.69 -15.12 -7.01
C ASP A 602 10.05 -16.09 -8.03
N GLU A 603 10.02 -17.38 -7.67
CA GLU A 603 9.40 -18.46 -8.45
C GLU A 603 7.87 -18.32 -8.61
N LEU A 604 7.20 -17.48 -7.82
CA LEU A 604 5.73 -17.34 -7.85
C LEU A 604 5.19 -16.49 -9.02
N GLY A 605 6.04 -15.67 -9.63
CA GLY A 605 5.69 -14.80 -10.76
C GLY A 605 4.94 -13.52 -10.35
N GLY A 606 5.46 -12.38 -10.77
CA GLY A 606 4.91 -11.06 -10.48
C GLY A 606 5.39 -10.00 -11.48
N GLY A 607 4.82 -8.80 -11.38
CA GLY A 607 5.24 -7.65 -12.18
C GLY A 607 6.41 -6.88 -11.55
N THR A 608 7.16 -6.16 -12.38
CA THR A 608 8.39 -5.46 -12.00
C THR A 608 8.06 -4.05 -11.51
N TYR A 609 7.74 -3.92 -10.22
CA TYR A 609 7.35 -2.65 -9.59
C TYR A 609 8.55 -1.93 -8.97
N ILE A 610 9.01 -0.86 -9.61
CA ILE A 610 10.26 -0.16 -9.26
C ILE A 610 9.99 1.13 -8.47
N ALA A 611 8.84 1.78 -8.67
CA ALA A 611 8.64 3.18 -8.26
C ALA A 611 8.70 3.42 -6.75
N ASP A 612 8.12 2.55 -5.91
CA ASP A 612 8.09 2.76 -4.45
C ASP A 612 9.45 2.50 -3.79
N ARG A 613 10.22 1.54 -4.31
CA ARG A 613 11.60 1.22 -3.89
C ARG A 613 12.56 2.33 -4.33
N LEU A 614 12.41 2.82 -5.56
CA LEU A 614 13.11 4.00 -6.07
C LEU A 614 12.79 5.25 -5.23
N TYR A 615 11.52 5.52 -4.94
CA TYR A 615 11.11 6.64 -4.07
C TYR A 615 11.76 6.55 -2.70
N THR A 616 11.77 5.35 -2.10
CA THR A 616 12.29 5.05 -0.77
C THR A 616 13.79 5.36 -0.66
N ILE A 617 14.60 4.93 -1.63
CA ILE A 617 16.05 5.21 -1.64
C ILE A 617 16.33 6.70 -1.89
N LEU A 618 15.69 7.29 -2.90
CA LEU A 618 15.92 8.68 -3.28
C LEU A 618 15.49 9.65 -2.18
N THR A 619 14.35 9.43 -1.55
CA THR A 619 13.75 10.42 -0.65
C THR A 619 14.37 10.37 0.75
N GLU A 620 14.94 9.23 1.19
CA GLU A 620 15.84 9.23 2.36
C GLU A 620 17.09 10.10 2.11
N HIS A 621 17.66 10.06 0.90
CA HIS A 621 18.81 10.90 0.52
C HIS A 621 18.44 12.39 0.45
N LEU A 622 17.30 12.74 -0.15
CA LEU A 622 16.76 14.10 -0.15
C LEU A 622 16.62 14.65 1.27
N VAL A 623 16.11 13.85 2.21
CA VAL A 623 15.98 14.24 3.62
C VAL A 623 17.33 14.43 4.31
N LYS A 624 18.33 13.58 4.03
CA LYS A 624 19.71 13.77 4.51
C LYS A 624 20.26 15.11 4.02
N PHE A 625 20.08 15.44 2.75
CA PHE A 625 20.52 16.71 2.14
C PHE A 625 19.76 17.95 2.65
N GLU A 626 18.44 17.88 2.75
CA GLU A 626 17.60 18.98 3.25
C GLU A 626 17.94 19.33 4.70
N LYS A 627 18.05 18.34 5.60
CA LYS A 627 18.44 18.53 7.01
C LYS A 627 19.76 19.28 7.12
N TRP A 628 20.74 18.96 6.27
CA TRP A 628 22.03 19.65 6.20
C TRP A 628 21.88 21.10 5.70
N LYS A 629 21.12 21.35 4.63
CA LYS A 629 20.84 22.72 4.13
C LYS A 629 20.10 23.58 5.16
N GLN A 630 19.12 23.03 5.87
CA GLN A 630 18.41 23.72 6.97
C GLN A 630 19.32 23.98 8.19
N GLY A 631 20.38 23.19 8.38
CA GLY A 631 21.38 23.42 9.42
C GLY A 631 22.22 24.66 9.15
N LEU A 632 22.62 24.87 7.88
CA LEU A 632 23.42 26.02 7.43
C LEU A 632 22.67 27.36 7.56
N THR A 633 21.38 27.40 7.24
CA THR A 633 20.60 28.66 7.22
C THR A 633 20.18 29.16 8.60
N ARG A 634 20.19 28.30 9.63
CA ARG A 634 19.69 28.64 10.98
C ARG A 634 20.70 29.31 11.92
N GLY A 635 21.86 29.76 11.41
CA GLY A 635 22.78 30.66 12.11
C GLY A 635 23.49 30.10 13.37
N ARG A 636 23.27 28.83 13.72
CA ARG A 636 24.07 28.14 14.74
C ARG A 636 25.45 27.84 14.16
N GLY A 637 26.50 28.35 14.82
CA GLY A 637 27.90 28.14 14.41
C GLY A 637 28.25 26.64 14.25
N PRO A 638 29.29 26.31 13.46
CA PRO A 638 29.45 25.03 12.75
C PRO A 638 29.41 23.78 13.65
N SER A 639 28.19 23.29 13.90
CA SER A 639 27.91 22.24 14.89
C SER A 639 27.67 20.90 14.21
N ARG A 640 28.76 20.25 13.79
CA ARG A 640 28.88 18.79 13.55
C ARG A 640 27.94 18.08 12.57
N VAL A 641 27.01 18.75 11.89
CA VAL A 641 26.27 18.12 10.77
C VAL A 641 27.20 18.02 9.56
N GLU A 642 27.85 16.88 9.43
CA GLU A 642 28.69 16.54 8.27
C GLU A 642 27.87 16.62 6.98
N LYS A 643 28.48 17.07 5.88
CA LYS A 643 27.78 17.14 4.60
C LYS A 643 27.48 15.71 4.14
N PRO A 644 26.21 15.34 3.88
CA PRO A 644 25.90 14.04 3.30
C PRO A 644 26.58 13.92 1.93
N LYS A 645 27.16 12.75 1.69
CA LYS A 645 27.73 12.40 0.39
C LYS A 645 26.67 12.48 -0.71
N LYS A 646 27.18 12.49 -1.94
CA LYS A 646 26.38 12.40 -3.16
C LYS A 646 25.83 10.97 -3.28
N LEU A 647 24.68 10.74 -3.91
CA LEU A 647 24.16 9.39 -4.17
C LEU A 647 24.52 8.97 -5.59
N ASN A 648 25.06 7.75 -5.74
CA ASN A 648 25.16 7.02 -7.00
C ASN A 648 24.29 5.77 -6.87
N LEU A 649 23.06 5.82 -7.39
CA LEU A 649 22.13 4.70 -7.38
C LEU A 649 22.28 3.92 -8.69
N ILE A 650 22.50 2.61 -8.60
CA ILE A 650 22.60 1.71 -9.76
C ILE A 650 21.45 0.71 -9.67
N VAL A 651 20.48 0.84 -10.56
CA VAL A 651 19.34 -0.07 -10.72
C VAL A 651 19.71 -1.15 -11.74
N ILE A 652 19.57 -2.43 -11.39
CA ILE A 652 19.86 -3.56 -12.28
C ILE A 652 18.57 -4.37 -12.47
N THR A 653 18.10 -4.50 -13.72
CA THR A 653 16.79 -5.07 -14.10
C THR A 653 16.87 -5.69 -15.50
N ASP A 654 16.03 -6.68 -15.84
CA ASP A 654 15.96 -7.23 -17.21
C ASP A 654 14.82 -6.63 -18.04
N GLY A 655 13.62 -6.56 -17.45
CA GLY A 655 12.42 -6.04 -18.08
C GLY A 655 12.24 -4.52 -17.94
N ALA A 656 11.19 -4.01 -18.60
CA ALA A 656 10.65 -2.69 -18.29
C ALA A 656 9.76 -2.76 -17.04
N ALA A 657 9.67 -1.68 -16.28
CA ALA A 657 8.80 -1.63 -15.11
C ALA A 657 7.30 -1.76 -15.48
N ASP A 658 6.50 -2.42 -14.64
CA ASP A 658 5.03 -2.36 -14.75
C ASP A 658 4.47 -0.99 -14.33
N ASP A 659 5.20 -0.25 -13.48
CA ASP A 659 4.85 1.09 -12.98
C ASP A 659 5.62 2.22 -13.69
N MET A 660 5.70 2.14 -15.04
CA MET A 660 6.49 3.06 -15.88
C MET A 660 6.18 4.55 -15.65
N GLU A 661 4.90 4.92 -15.50
CA GLU A 661 4.50 6.33 -15.34
C GLU A 661 4.85 6.83 -13.93
N GLU A 662 4.69 5.99 -12.92
CA GLU A 662 5.13 6.27 -11.55
C GLU A 662 6.66 6.41 -11.45
N VAL A 663 7.44 5.56 -12.14
CA VAL A 663 8.92 5.69 -12.19
C VAL A 663 9.32 7.03 -12.80
N GLU A 664 8.70 7.47 -13.89
CA GLU A 664 8.92 8.80 -14.46
C GLU A 664 8.61 9.91 -13.44
N ASP A 665 7.46 9.87 -12.78
CA ASP A 665 7.03 10.88 -11.82
C ASP A 665 7.94 10.95 -10.58
N VAL A 666 8.43 9.81 -10.07
CA VAL A 666 9.37 9.74 -8.93
C VAL A 666 10.72 10.40 -9.26
N ILE A 667 11.25 10.15 -10.46
CA ILE A 667 12.48 10.78 -10.96
C ILE A 667 12.25 12.29 -11.14
N VAL A 668 11.11 12.67 -11.72
CA VAL A 668 10.73 14.07 -11.99
C VAL A 668 10.50 14.88 -10.69
N GLU A 669 9.84 14.33 -9.66
CA GLU A 669 9.73 14.99 -8.35
C GLU A 669 11.12 15.18 -7.73
N THR A 670 11.94 14.12 -7.73
CA THR A 670 13.29 14.13 -7.16
C THR A 670 14.18 15.20 -7.82
N ALA A 671 14.16 15.28 -9.15
CA ALA A 671 14.91 16.27 -9.91
C ALA A 671 14.50 17.72 -9.55
N LYS A 672 13.19 18.01 -9.60
CA LYS A 672 12.63 19.34 -9.25
C LYS A 672 12.99 19.74 -7.82
N LYS A 673 12.89 18.80 -6.87
CA LYS A 673 13.18 19.00 -5.45
C LYS A 673 14.67 19.23 -5.18
N LEU A 674 15.56 18.63 -5.97
CA LEU A 674 17.00 18.96 -5.96
C LEU A 674 17.27 20.38 -6.47
N ASP A 675 16.52 20.86 -7.48
CA ASP A 675 16.63 22.24 -7.98
C ASP A 675 16.07 23.28 -6.99
N GLU A 676 14.92 23.02 -6.35
CA GLU A 676 14.41 23.82 -5.23
C GLU A 676 15.41 23.88 -4.05
N LEU A 677 16.02 22.73 -3.72
CA LEU A 677 17.09 22.64 -2.74
C LEU A 677 18.43 23.20 -3.25
N GLN A 678 18.52 23.71 -4.48
CA GLN A 678 19.72 24.28 -5.10
C GLN A 678 20.93 23.34 -4.96
N ALA A 679 20.68 22.04 -5.11
CA ALA A 679 21.69 21.01 -4.98
C ALA A 679 22.71 21.13 -6.15
N PRO A 680 23.99 20.78 -5.93
CA PRO A 680 24.91 20.55 -7.04
C PRO A 680 24.31 19.58 -8.06
N VAL A 681 24.62 19.73 -9.36
CA VAL A 681 24.10 18.84 -10.41
C VAL A 681 24.36 17.38 -10.06
N HIS A 682 25.63 17.06 -9.78
CA HIS A 682 26.14 15.73 -9.38
C HIS A 682 25.81 15.32 -7.92
N GLN A 683 24.77 15.88 -7.28
CA GLN A 683 24.41 15.50 -5.90
C GLN A 683 23.69 14.14 -5.85
N LEU A 684 23.08 13.75 -6.96
CA LEU A 684 22.44 12.46 -7.25
C LEU A 684 22.80 12.07 -8.68
N GLY A 685 22.96 10.77 -8.94
CA GLY A 685 22.81 10.14 -10.25
C GLY A 685 22.11 8.79 -10.10
N ILE A 686 21.31 8.43 -11.09
CA ILE A 686 20.58 7.17 -11.21
C ILE A 686 21.04 6.48 -12.50
N GLN A 687 21.77 5.38 -12.36
CA GLN A 687 22.20 4.55 -13.47
C GLN A 687 21.24 3.37 -13.60
N PHE A 688 20.66 3.13 -14.77
CA PHE A 688 20.02 1.85 -15.08
C PHE A 688 20.99 0.95 -15.86
N LEU A 689 21.12 -0.30 -15.43
CA LEU A 689 21.89 -1.35 -16.08
C LEU A 689 20.94 -2.47 -16.50
N GLN A 690 20.69 -2.59 -17.80
CA GLN A 690 19.83 -3.64 -18.33
C GLN A 690 20.57 -4.99 -18.40
N ILE A 691 19.92 -6.06 -17.94
CA ILE A 691 20.34 -7.45 -18.14
C ILE A 691 19.50 -8.08 -19.28
N GLY A 692 20.03 -9.09 -19.98
CA GLY A 692 19.34 -9.72 -21.10
C GLY A 692 19.29 -8.84 -22.35
N LYS A 693 18.28 -9.05 -23.21
CA LYS A 693 18.13 -8.38 -24.51
C LYS A 693 16.70 -7.97 -24.84
N ASP A 694 15.89 -7.62 -23.84
CA ASP A 694 14.54 -7.12 -24.12
C ASP A 694 14.57 -5.76 -24.83
N ASP A 695 13.94 -5.75 -26.01
CA ASP A 695 13.80 -4.61 -26.90
C ASP A 695 12.82 -3.55 -26.33
N ASP A 696 11.84 -3.94 -25.50
CA ASP A 696 10.91 -3.00 -24.86
C ASP A 696 11.50 -2.35 -23.60
N ALA A 697 12.19 -3.11 -22.74
CA ALA A 697 13.06 -2.56 -21.70
C ALA A 697 14.09 -1.58 -22.28
N ALA A 698 14.77 -1.92 -23.38
CA ALA A 698 15.73 -1.02 -24.02
C ALA A 698 15.06 0.29 -24.51
N ARG A 699 13.86 0.21 -25.10
CA ARG A 699 13.06 1.38 -25.50
C ARG A 699 12.63 2.25 -24.30
N TRP A 700 12.20 1.63 -23.22
CA TRP A 700 11.75 2.32 -22.00
C TRP A 700 12.92 3.01 -21.28
N LEU A 701 14.06 2.34 -21.13
CA LEU A 701 15.25 2.91 -20.51
C LEU A 701 15.77 4.13 -21.29
N ALA A 702 15.88 4.04 -22.62
CA ALA A 702 16.28 5.18 -23.46
C ALA A 702 15.33 6.41 -23.35
N LYS A 703 14.07 6.20 -22.97
CA LYS A 703 13.09 7.26 -22.70
C LYS A 703 13.30 7.93 -21.32
N LEU A 704 13.70 7.17 -20.29
CA LEU A 704 14.06 7.73 -18.98
C LEU A 704 15.31 8.63 -19.07
N ASP A 705 16.24 8.23 -19.95
CA ASP A 705 17.53 8.86 -20.23
C ASP A 705 17.36 10.25 -20.89
N ASP A 706 17.06 10.28 -22.19
CA ASP A 706 17.08 11.50 -22.99
C ASP A 706 15.76 12.29 -22.89
N ALA A 707 14.60 11.62 -22.82
CA ALA A 707 13.31 12.28 -23.02
C ALA A 707 12.75 12.98 -21.76
N LEU A 708 13.03 12.51 -20.54
CA LEU A 708 12.53 13.13 -19.31
C LEU A 708 13.02 14.58 -19.12
N LYS A 709 14.30 14.78 -19.42
CA LYS A 709 15.03 16.05 -19.40
C LYS A 709 14.36 17.11 -20.27
N GLU A 710 14.05 16.77 -21.53
CA GLU A 710 13.35 17.66 -22.46
C GLU A 710 11.87 17.84 -22.11
N LYS A 711 11.14 16.74 -21.86
CA LYS A 711 9.69 16.72 -21.59
C LYS A 711 9.29 17.54 -20.36
N HIS A 712 10.12 17.52 -19.30
CA HIS A 712 9.79 18.15 -18.02
C HIS A 712 10.67 19.35 -17.65
N ASN A 713 11.67 19.71 -18.48
CA ASN A 713 12.64 20.78 -18.21
C ASN A 713 13.27 20.64 -16.80
N ILE A 714 13.80 19.45 -16.52
CA ILE A 714 14.43 19.10 -15.25
C ILE A 714 15.94 18.98 -15.39
N ARG A 715 16.65 18.96 -14.25
CA ARG A 715 18.05 18.54 -14.22
C ARG A 715 18.23 17.11 -14.73
N ASP A 716 19.32 16.96 -15.47
CA ASP A 716 19.89 15.71 -15.93
C ASP A 716 20.46 14.89 -14.75
N ILE A 717 19.92 13.69 -14.51
CA ILE A 717 20.26 12.80 -13.38
C ILE A 717 20.14 11.29 -13.69
N VAL A 718 19.82 10.90 -14.93
CA VAL A 718 19.65 9.49 -15.35
C VAL A 718 20.64 9.16 -16.46
N ASP A 719 21.21 7.96 -16.47
CA ASP A 719 21.93 7.39 -17.62
C ASP A 719 21.61 5.89 -17.71
N THR A 720 21.52 5.34 -18.92
CA THR A 720 21.08 3.94 -19.14
C THR A 720 22.05 3.16 -20.03
N ARG A 721 22.39 1.93 -19.64
CA ARG A 721 23.38 1.08 -20.35
C ARG A 721 22.99 -0.39 -20.33
N PRO A 722 23.19 -1.16 -21.42
CA PRO A 722 23.06 -2.62 -21.41
C PRO A 722 24.32 -3.30 -20.87
N TRP A 723 24.16 -4.28 -19.98
CA TRP A 723 25.24 -5.16 -19.55
C TRP A 723 25.66 -6.08 -20.71
N ASN A 724 26.95 -6.11 -21.00
CA ASN A 724 27.53 -6.94 -22.05
C ASN A 724 28.65 -7.77 -21.45
N ARG A 725 28.45 -9.10 -21.37
CA ARG A 725 29.41 -10.08 -20.80
C ARG A 725 30.82 -9.85 -21.37
N PRO A 726 31.88 -9.84 -20.53
CA PRO A 726 33.25 -9.72 -21.01
C PRO A 726 33.67 -10.87 -21.94
N THR A 727 34.46 -10.55 -22.97
CA THR A 727 35.13 -11.56 -23.81
C THR A 727 36.62 -11.66 -23.51
N GLU A 728 37.30 -12.73 -23.96
CA GLU A 728 38.69 -13.05 -23.59
C GLU A 728 39.72 -11.93 -23.88
N ASN A 729 39.43 -11.00 -24.78
CA ASN A 729 40.29 -9.88 -25.17
C ASN A 729 39.59 -8.51 -25.05
N ASP A 730 38.61 -8.40 -24.13
CA ASP A 730 37.78 -7.21 -23.98
C ASP A 730 38.51 -6.00 -23.37
N LYS A 731 39.18 -5.26 -24.25
CA LYS A 731 39.90 -4.02 -23.90
C LYS A 731 38.96 -2.86 -23.53
N SER A 732 37.68 -2.90 -23.93
CA SER A 732 36.72 -1.82 -23.62
C SER A 732 35.99 -2.05 -22.29
N LEU A 733 36.07 -3.23 -21.67
CA LEU A 733 35.46 -3.52 -20.36
C LEU A 733 35.78 -2.45 -19.31
N LYS A 734 37.02 -1.94 -19.29
CA LYS A 734 37.42 -0.89 -18.35
C LYS A 734 36.66 0.43 -18.57
N ASP A 735 36.38 0.76 -19.82
CA ASP A 735 35.66 1.97 -20.20
C ASP A 735 34.14 1.78 -20.08
N ARG A 736 33.62 0.57 -20.31
CA ARG A 736 32.23 0.20 -19.94
C ARG A 736 32.02 0.29 -18.42
N LEU A 737 32.95 -0.22 -17.61
CA LEU A 737 32.89 -0.09 -16.14
C LEU A 737 33.07 1.36 -15.67
N LYS A 738 33.83 2.19 -16.40
CA LYS A 738 33.89 3.65 -16.19
C LYS A 738 32.53 4.30 -16.46
N GLN A 739 31.86 3.96 -17.55
CA GLN A 739 30.52 4.45 -17.88
C GLN A 739 29.48 3.99 -16.85
N ILE A 740 29.32 2.68 -16.61
CA ILE A 740 28.34 2.11 -15.67
C ILE A 740 28.49 2.66 -14.23
N LEU A 741 29.72 2.98 -13.79
CA LEU A 741 29.94 3.48 -12.43
C LEU A 741 29.95 5.01 -12.30
N LEU A 742 30.11 5.76 -13.40
CA LEU A 742 30.33 7.22 -13.36
C LEU A 742 29.43 8.04 -14.31
N GLY A 743 28.69 7.43 -15.24
CA GLY A 743 27.88 8.12 -16.26
C GLY A 743 26.86 9.06 -15.62
N ALA A 744 25.87 8.50 -14.92
CA ALA A 744 24.81 9.25 -14.24
C ALA A 744 25.30 10.30 -13.22
N ILE A 745 26.57 10.27 -12.80
CA ILE A 745 27.15 11.19 -11.80
C ILE A 745 28.22 12.14 -12.36
N SER A 746 28.62 12.01 -13.62
CA SER A 746 29.71 12.79 -14.22
C SER A 746 29.47 13.07 -15.71
N ARG A 747 28.82 14.20 -16.01
CA ARG A 747 28.56 14.65 -17.40
C ARG A 747 29.75 14.56 -18.34
N ALA A 748 30.98 14.89 -17.91
CA ALA A 748 32.17 14.75 -18.75
C ALA A 748 32.60 13.30 -19.10
N ILE A 749 31.83 12.30 -18.66
CA ILE A 749 31.94 10.87 -19.00
C ILE A 749 30.69 10.40 -19.76
N ASP A 750 29.52 10.97 -19.43
CA ASP A 750 28.30 10.79 -20.22
C ASP A 750 28.38 11.48 -21.59
N ASP A 751 28.91 12.71 -21.68
CA ASP A 751 29.19 13.43 -22.93
C ASP A 751 30.11 12.63 -23.90
N GLU A 752 30.88 11.65 -23.40
CA GLU A 752 31.66 10.71 -24.24
C GLU A 752 30.77 9.71 -25.03
N ARG A 753 29.45 9.69 -24.79
CA ARG A 753 28.38 9.02 -25.56
C ARG A 753 28.16 9.64 -26.95
N ALA A 754 28.53 10.91 -27.13
CA ALA A 754 28.07 11.75 -28.24
C ALA A 754 29.10 11.97 -29.37
N CYS A 755 30.03 11.03 -29.57
CA CYS A 755 31.11 11.10 -30.59
C CYS A 755 31.38 9.74 -31.26
#